data_AF-A0A7X6BCV8-F1
#
_entry.id   AF-A0A7X6BCV8-F1
#
_cell.length_a   1.000
_cell.length_b   1.000
_cell.length_c   1.000
_cell.angle_alpha   90.00
_cell.angle_beta   90.00
_cell.angle_gamma   90.00
#
_symmetry.space_group_name_H-M   'P 1'
#
loop_
_entity.id
_entity.type
_entity.pdbx_description
1 polymer ?
#
loop_
_entity_poly.entity_id
_entity_poly.type
_entity_poly.pdbx_seq_one_letter_code
_entity_poly.pdbx_strand_id
1 'polypeptide(L)'
;MSRPVFFDPTGSRKRWTMRTVFALIGGILVTAIVFAATIVNVPPAQDLPVRWENAKPAALRSLSARGQPRSQRWLPGGSAKKPGAPLTVGFYVPWDPASADSLRRNIGDLDWVVPAFISVTGPNHAMQVIDDPKFASIVANAPRRPRVLPMVQNVSDEAWDTAGSAKLMASPAARAKLARDLAAMVKARNLAGLVLDFESLQPGSLPGYVQLLDQINKAMPKDKTLAVTVPAGDTNWDLKRFAAVTDRVILMDYDEHWQGGAAGPIASQPWFVEELRRAVAKVGAGKLIVALASYAYDYHGDGTDALSIEEAWSAARDSEAKVTFDKTTGNSAFAYDEDGKHHEVWMVDATATWNQLQAVRAAGVGSVALWRLGTEDAGVWTALLAYRHGGRPDLSRIVPATNVDVEGPGEILRVTRTPTVGERAISFDAANMIRDVQYPVLPTPYVVMRTGASKHEIALTFDDGPDPTYTPRILDILKAEHVPATFFIIGENGLQHPLLLRRLVAEGHELGNHTYTHPNLATTSAASTALELNATQRLVQAYTGRGMRLFRAPYFGDAEPTTPDELDPAVVAQKQGYTVVGLHVDPDDWKRPGVDAIVQGVLNDVAGAAPDHSTNVVLLHDGGGNREQTIEALPIIIRELRARGYSFVPVSKLAGLSYDEVMPPISGSDLLAVRADVAIFIVLAAIASGLRWMFFIAITLGIARALILAALALRQRLRERGEAPVYTPTVSVIIPAYNEERVIESSVRRVLASDYPAIELIVADDGSKDRTSEIVAAAFGDDPRVTLLTLVNGGKAAALNRALQQAKGEVIIALDADTQFEPETIRRLARWFADDKIGAVAGSAQVGNRVNLVTRWQAVEYITAQNLERRALAGFNAITVVPGAVGAWRRAALDAVGGYPEDTLAEDQDLTIAIQRAGWRVTYDPDAVAWTEAPESFRALAKQRYRWAFGTLQCLWKHRGLYRDKSARGLAWIGLPQAWVFQIVFAAISPLIDLALVSAIFATAVRIAQHGWEQTRGDVGTMAIYWVAFTTIDVGCGWVAYRLNSRRIRYPALLLVAQRFVYRQLMYWVVLRAISSALGGWFVGWGKLERTGRVGTAGAAAAE
;
A
#
# COMPACT_ATOMS: atom_id res chain seq x y z
N MET A 1 -52.02 -34.81 -13.27
CA MET A 1 -50.89 -33.86 -13.33
C MET A 1 -49.82 -34.33 -12.37
N SER A 2 -48.67 -34.74 -12.89
CA SER A 2 -47.49 -34.99 -12.06
C SER A 2 -47.09 -33.70 -11.36
N ARG A 3 -46.79 -33.75 -10.05
CA ARG A 3 -46.30 -32.57 -9.32
C ARG A 3 -44.84 -32.35 -9.72
N PRO A 4 -44.46 -31.17 -10.26
CA PRO A 4 -43.07 -30.92 -10.65
C PRO A 4 -42.10 -31.08 -9.48
N VAL A 5 -40.90 -31.54 -9.77
CA VAL A 5 -39.84 -31.71 -8.76
C VAL A 5 -39.53 -30.36 -8.10
N PHE A 6 -39.45 -30.35 -6.76
CA PHE A 6 -39.33 -29.20 -5.86
C PHE A 6 -40.56 -28.34 -5.60
N PHE A 7 -41.64 -28.48 -6.37
CA PHE A 7 -42.84 -27.65 -6.16
C PHE A 7 -43.46 -27.90 -4.78
N ASP A 8 -43.54 -26.85 -3.96
CA ASP A 8 -44.18 -26.87 -2.63
C ASP A 8 -45.34 -25.87 -2.60
N PRO A 9 -46.59 -26.31 -2.82
CA PRO A 9 -47.76 -25.42 -2.81
C PRO A 9 -48.07 -24.83 -1.42
N THR A 10 -47.49 -25.37 -0.34
CA THR A 10 -47.74 -24.89 1.03
C THR A 10 -46.90 -23.66 1.40
N GLY A 11 -45.89 -23.34 0.59
CA GLY A 11 -44.90 -22.29 0.87
C GLY A 11 -44.07 -22.53 2.14
N SER A 12 -44.12 -23.73 2.72
CA SER A 12 -43.40 -24.07 3.96
C SER A 12 -41.90 -24.00 3.75
N ARG A 13 -41.40 -24.49 2.60
CA ARG A 13 -39.98 -24.52 2.27
C ARG A 13 -39.40 -23.12 2.13
N LYS A 14 -40.12 -22.21 1.48
CA LYS A 14 -39.75 -20.79 1.38
C LYS A 14 -39.63 -20.15 2.77
N ARG A 15 -40.62 -20.34 3.64
CA ARG A 15 -40.63 -19.75 4.99
C ARG A 15 -39.45 -20.21 5.83
N TRP A 16 -39.17 -21.52 5.86
CA TRP A 16 -38.01 -22.06 6.58
C TRP A 16 -36.69 -21.58 5.99
N THR A 17 -36.54 -21.63 4.66
CA THR A 17 -35.32 -21.13 3.99
C THR A 17 -35.05 -19.67 4.33
N MET A 18 -36.06 -18.80 4.22
CA MET A 18 -35.90 -17.37 4.54
C MET A 18 -35.56 -17.16 6.02
N ARG A 19 -36.21 -17.87 6.94
CA ARG A 19 -35.90 -17.78 8.38
C ARG A 19 -34.45 -18.18 8.67
N THR A 20 -33.98 -19.27 8.09
CA THR A 20 -32.59 -19.73 8.26
C THR A 20 -31.59 -18.72 7.68
N VAL A 21 -31.85 -18.19 6.47
CA VAL A 21 -30.98 -17.18 5.85
C VAL A 21 -30.94 -15.89 6.66
N PHE A 22 -32.10 -15.37 7.10
CA PHE A 22 -32.15 -14.17 7.94
C PHE A 22 -31.48 -14.38 9.30
N ALA A 23 -31.65 -15.56 9.92
CA ALA A 23 -30.97 -15.89 11.18
C ALA A 23 -29.45 -15.93 11.00
N LEU A 24 -28.95 -16.50 9.90
CA LEU A 24 -27.52 -16.52 9.58
C LEU A 24 -26.97 -15.11 9.33
N ILE A 25 -27.65 -14.30 8.51
CA ILE A 25 -27.24 -12.91 8.25
C ILE A 25 -27.27 -12.09 9.54
N GLY A 26 -28.32 -12.23 10.35
CA GLY A 26 -28.45 -11.58 11.65
C GLY A 26 -27.31 -11.97 12.60
N GLY A 27 -26.96 -13.26 12.67
CA GLY A 27 -25.83 -13.74 13.46
C GLY A 27 -24.48 -13.16 13.01
N ILE A 28 -24.25 -13.08 11.69
CA ILE A 28 -23.03 -12.46 11.13
C ILE A 28 -22.97 -10.97 11.49
N LEU A 29 -24.08 -10.23 11.31
CA LEU A 29 -24.14 -8.80 11.61
C LEU A 29 -23.93 -8.51 13.10
N VAL A 30 -24.59 -9.28 13.99
CA VAL A 30 -24.40 -9.13 15.44
C VAL A 30 -22.95 -9.41 15.82
N THR A 31 -22.34 -10.47 15.27
CA THR A 31 -20.92 -10.79 15.53
C THR A 31 -20.00 -9.68 15.05
N ALA A 32 -20.25 -9.11 13.86
CA ALA A 32 -19.47 -8.01 13.32
C ALA A 32 -19.60 -6.72 14.14
N ILE A 33 -20.81 -6.40 14.61
CA ILE A 33 -21.05 -5.22 15.48
C ILE A 33 -20.34 -5.39 16.82
N VAL A 34 -20.45 -6.57 17.43
CA VAL A 34 -19.75 -6.87 18.69
C VAL A 34 -18.24 -6.74 18.50
N PHE A 35 -17.68 -7.30 17.42
CA PHE A 35 -16.25 -7.20 17.10
C PHE A 35 -15.79 -5.75 16.84
N ALA A 36 -16.57 -4.97 16.10
CA ALA A 36 -16.24 -3.56 15.87
C ALA A 36 -16.24 -2.78 17.20
N ALA A 37 -17.19 -3.07 18.09
CA ALA A 37 -17.24 -2.42 19.39
C ALA A 37 -16.04 -2.76 20.28
N THR A 38 -15.52 -3.99 20.23
CA THR A 38 -14.35 -4.40 21.04
C THR A 38 -13.02 -3.82 20.54
N ILE A 39 -12.90 -3.54 19.23
CA ILE A 39 -11.75 -2.86 18.64
C ILE A 39 -11.81 -1.35 18.88
N VAL A 40 -13.00 -0.73 18.78
CA VAL A 40 -13.14 0.72 18.97
C VAL A 40 -12.99 1.10 20.45
N ASN A 41 -13.58 0.31 21.36
CA ASN A 41 -13.52 0.56 22.80
C ASN A 41 -12.44 -0.31 23.47
N VAL A 42 -11.18 0.10 23.30
CA VAL A 42 -10.07 -0.36 24.16
C VAL A 42 -9.79 0.74 25.18
N PRO A 43 -9.95 0.48 26.49
CA PRO A 43 -9.62 1.47 27.51
C PRO A 43 -8.13 1.87 27.40
N PRO A 44 -7.80 3.17 27.38
CA PRO A 44 -6.40 3.58 27.38
C PRO A 44 -5.76 3.13 28.69
N ALA A 45 -4.55 2.58 28.60
CA ALA A 45 -3.82 2.15 29.77
C ALA A 45 -3.10 3.34 30.43
N GLN A 46 -2.93 3.32 31.76
CA GLN A 46 -2.16 4.35 32.47
C GLN A 46 -0.68 4.27 32.08
N ASP A 47 -0.02 5.40 31.87
CA ASP A 47 1.40 5.46 31.50
C ASP A 47 2.31 4.58 32.36
N LEU A 48 3.34 4.01 31.73
CA LEU A 48 4.34 3.23 32.45
C LEU A 48 5.13 4.13 33.41
N PRO A 49 5.48 3.66 34.62
CA PRO A 49 6.23 4.41 35.62
C PRO A 49 7.73 4.46 35.30
N VAL A 50 8.07 4.79 34.04
CA VAL A 50 9.44 4.98 33.58
C VAL A 50 10.05 6.16 34.35
N ARG A 51 11.25 5.96 34.90
CA ARG A 51 11.99 7.04 35.55
C ARG A 51 12.66 7.88 34.49
N TRP A 52 12.24 9.14 34.40
CA TRP A 52 12.86 10.12 33.52
C TRP A 52 13.91 10.89 34.30
N GLU A 53 15.08 11.08 33.70
CA GLU A 53 16.15 11.87 34.27
C GLU A 53 15.74 13.33 34.17
N ASN A 54 15.37 13.96 35.28
CA ASN A 54 14.97 15.37 35.30
C ASN A 54 16.20 16.23 35.63
N ALA A 55 16.60 17.10 34.70
CA ALA A 55 17.28 18.33 35.09
C ALA A 55 16.22 19.25 35.72
N LYS A 56 16.34 19.54 37.02
CA LYS A 56 15.55 20.58 37.67
C LYS A 56 16.46 21.78 37.87
N PRO A 57 16.23 22.89 37.17
CA PRO A 57 16.88 24.14 37.55
C PRO A 57 16.32 24.67 38.88
N ALA A 58 17.20 25.26 39.66
CA ALA A 58 16.87 25.95 40.89
C ALA A 58 16.26 27.32 40.58
N ALA A 59 15.21 27.71 41.32
CA ALA A 59 14.58 29.01 41.18
C ALA A 59 15.47 30.14 41.73
N LEU A 60 16.04 30.99 40.86
CA LEU A 60 16.96 32.06 41.29
C LEU A 60 16.73 33.44 40.64
N ARG A 61 17.27 34.46 41.34
CA ARG A 61 16.80 35.85 41.44
C ARG A 61 17.22 36.75 40.27
N SER A 62 16.28 37.58 39.80
CA SER A 62 16.54 38.67 38.86
C SER A 62 17.65 39.63 39.35
N LEU A 63 18.65 39.86 38.51
CA LEU A 63 19.59 40.97 38.64
C LEU A 63 19.08 42.18 37.84
N SER A 64 18.96 43.31 38.52
CA SER A 64 18.75 44.61 37.88
C SER A 64 20.12 45.20 37.58
N ALA A 65 20.45 45.38 36.30
CA ALA A 65 21.69 46.05 35.92
C ALA A 65 21.62 47.55 36.29
N ARG A 66 22.64 47.97 37.05
CA ARG A 66 22.96 49.34 37.41
C ARG A 66 23.70 50.03 36.26
N GLY A 67 23.42 51.33 36.09
CA GLY A 67 24.37 52.31 35.52
C GLY A 67 23.84 53.10 34.32
N GLN A 68 23.35 54.33 34.55
CA GLN A 68 23.32 55.34 33.48
C GLN A 68 24.76 55.80 33.18
N PRO A 69 25.14 56.07 31.91
CA PRO A 69 25.05 57.46 31.45
C PRO A 69 24.76 57.70 29.94
N ARG A 70 24.17 58.89 29.70
CA ARG A 70 24.17 59.78 28.50
C ARG A 70 23.77 59.20 27.14
N SER A 71 22.57 59.61 26.69
CA SER A 71 22.20 59.96 25.30
C SER A 71 23.16 59.45 24.21
N GLN A 72 23.02 58.18 23.82
CA GLN A 72 23.67 57.62 22.64
C GLN A 72 22.64 57.39 21.54
N ARG A 73 23.06 57.60 20.28
CA ARG A 73 22.16 57.55 19.11
C ARG A 73 21.87 56.10 18.72
N TRP A 74 20.61 55.71 18.78
CA TRP A 74 20.12 54.39 18.30
C TRP A 74 20.01 54.28 16.77
N LEU A 75 20.23 55.40 16.06
CA LEU A 75 20.27 55.49 14.61
C LEU A 75 21.47 56.34 14.18
N PRO A 76 22.13 56.01 13.05
CA PRO A 76 23.19 56.85 12.50
C PRO A 76 22.61 58.22 12.08
N GLY A 77 23.20 59.32 12.54
CA GLY A 77 22.73 60.66 12.19
C GLY A 77 23.07 61.05 10.75
N GLY A 78 22.06 61.32 9.90
CA GLY A 78 22.23 61.76 8.50
C GLY A 78 20.95 61.62 7.67
N SER A 79 20.88 62.27 6.50
CA SER A 79 19.73 62.12 5.58
C SER A 79 19.78 60.79 4.83
N ALA A 80 18.67 60.06 4.83
CA ALA A 80 18.55 58.75 4.20
C ALA A 80 18.84 58.83 2.69
N LYS A 81 19.94 58.21 2.25
CA LYS A 81 20.17 57.94 0.82
C LYS A 81 19.37 56.70 0.43
N LYS A 82 18.78 56.69 -0.76
CA LYS A 82 18.09 55.49 -1.28
C LYS A 82 19.08 54.32 -1.32
N PRO A 83 18.81 53.20 -0.63
CA PRO A 83 19.67 52.02 -0.67
C PRO A 83 19.71 51.43 -2.08
N GLY A 84 20.81 50.74 -2.41
CA GLY A 84 20.88 49.88 -3.60
C GLY A 84 19.93 48.68 -3.49
N ALA A 85 19.86 47.84 -4.53
CA ALA A 85 19.05 46.62 -4.49
C ALA A 85 19.49 45.74 -3.29
N PRO A 86 18.58 45.41 -2.35
CA PRO A 86 18.94 44.69 -1.14
C PRO A 86 19.32 43.24 -1.44
N LEU A 87 20.30 42.71 -0.70
CA LEU A 87 20.65 41.29 -0.71
C LEU A 87 20.32 40.71 0.66
N THR A 88 19.63 39.59 0.70
CA THR A 88 19.49 38.76 1.90
C THR A 88 20.39 37.54 1.78
N VAL A 89 21.34 37.39 2.72
CA VAL A 89 22.32 36.30 2.73
C VAL A 89 22.09 35.42 3.96
N GLY A 90 22.10 34.10 3.80
CA GLY A 90 22.00 33.15 4.92
C GLY A 90 23.24 32.24 4.99
N PHE A 91 23.85 32.13 6.17
CA PHE A 91 24.96 31.20 6.41
C PHE A 91 24.44 29.83 6.82
N TYR A 92 24.81 28.79 6.06
CA TYR A 92 24.37 27.41 6.26
C TYR A 92 25.52 26.57 6.78
N VAL A 93 25.25 25.71 7.76
CA VAL A 93 26.24 24.76 8.27
C VAL A 93 25.74 23.31 8.15
N PRO A 94 26.57 22.38 7.63
CA PRO A 94 26.13 21.01 7.35
C PRO A 94 25.99 20.12 8.60
N TRP A 95 26.63 20.48 9.71
CA TRP A 95 26.64 19.68 10.93
C TRP A 95 25.42 19.89 11.83
N ASP A 96 24.60 20.91 11.56
CA ASP A 96 23.43 21.24 12.38
C ASP A 96 22.12 20.97 11.58
N PRO A 97 21.29 19.99 12.01
CA PRO A 97 19.99 19.72 11.40
C PRO A 97 19.06 20.94 11.36
N ALA A 98 19.07 21.79 12.40
CA ALA A 98 18.24 23.00 12.45
C ALA A 98 18.61 23.98 11.32
N SER A 99 19.87 23.99 10.88
CA SER A 99 20.33 24.79 9.75
C SER A 99 19.67 24.36 8.44
N ALA A 100 19.48 23.04 8.25
CA ALA A 100 18.81 22.50 7.07
C ALA A 100 17.31 22.80 7.07
N ASP A 101 16.67 22.76 8.24
CA ASP A 101 15.26 23.07 8.40
C ASP A 101 14.95 24.54 8.20
N SER A 102 15.77 25.42 8.80
CA SER A 102 15.70 26.87 8.55
C SER A 102 15.88 27.18 7.07
N LEU A 103 16.88 26.57 6.40
CA LEU A 103 17.08 26.72 4.98
C LEU A 103 15.85 26.25 4.19
N ARG A 104 15.30 25.06 4.48
CA ARG A 104 14.15 24.51 3.75
C ARG A 104 12.92 25.43 3.82
N ARG A 105 12.66 26.03 4.99
CA ARG A 105 11.52 26.95 5.18
C ARG A 105 11.74 28.30 4.49
N ASN A 106 12.97 28.82 4.52
CA ASN A 106 13.24 30.22 4.19
C ASN A 106 14.07 30.42 2.89
N ILE A 107 14.43 29.36 2.17
CA ILE A 107 15.25 29.44 0.94
C ILE A 107 14.64 30.36 -0.13
N GLY A 108 13.30 30.50 -0.15
CA GLY A 108 12.60 31.41 -1.06
C GLY A 108 12.97 32.89 -0.85
N ASP A 109 13.35 33.26 0.38
CA ASP A 109 13.63 34.63 0.80
C ASP A 109 15.13 35.00 0.74
N LEU A 110 15.99 34.02 0.49
CA LEU A 110 17.44 34.19 0.38
C LEU A 110 17.88 34.51 -1.04
N ASP A 111 18.70 35.56 -1.21
CA ASP A 111 19.37 35.84 -2.47
C ASP A 111 20.65 35.04 -2.59
N TRP A 112 21.41 34.96 -1.49
CA TRP A 112 22.63 34.14 -1.38
C TRP A 112 22.51 33.14 -0.24
N VAL A 113 23.05 31.94 -0.46
CA VAL A 113 23.32 30.97 0.59
C VAL A 113 24.83 30.73 0.66
N VAL A 114 25.36 30.81 1.87
CA VAL A 114 26.80 30.72 2.15
C VAL A 114 27.04 29.44 2.98
N PRO A 115 27.26 28.28 2.32
CA PRO A 115 27.47 27.02 3.03
C PRO A 115 28.91 26.87 3.54
N ALA A 116 29.08 26.43 4.79
CA ALA A 116 30.35 26.13 5.44
C ALA A 116 30.93 24.77 4.98
N PHE A 117 31.30 24.67 3.70
CA PHE A 117 31.75 23.41 3.09
C PHE A 117 33.27 23.28 2.96
N ILE A 118 34.02 24.38 3.07
CA ILE A 118 35.44 24.37 2.72
C ILE A 118 36.27 24.82 3.92
N SER A 119 37.07 23.90 4.47
CA SER A 119 38.07 24.21 5.51
C SER A 119 39.48 24.11 4.95
N VAL A 120 40.34 25.09 5.25
CA VAL A 120 41.75 25.13 4.84
C VAL A 120 42.64 25.18 6.07
N THR A 121 43.19 24.04 6.45
CA THR A 121 43.90 23.88 7.73
C THR A 121 45.15 23.00 7.60
N GLY A 122 45.94 22.98 8.67
CA GLY A 122 47.13 22.16 8.83
C GLY A 122 48.39 22.74 8.18
N PRO A 123 49.55 22.09 8.41
CA PRO A 123 50.86 22.59 7.95
C PRO A 123 51.02 22.63 6.43
N ASN A 124 50.21 21.85 5.69
CA ASN A 124 50.21 21.81 4.23
C ASN A 124 49.08 22.65 3.60
N HIS A 125 48.25 23.33 4.42
CA HIS A 125 47.11 24.12 3.99
C HIS A 125 46.14 23.30 3.11
N ALA A 126 45.82 22.09 3.59
CA ALA A 126 44.97 21.17 2.85
C ALA A 126 43.53 21.69 2.83
N MET A 127 42.90 21.62 1.65
CA MET A 127 41.51 22.03 1.46
C MET A 127 40.61 20.80 1.63
N GLN A 128 39.85 20.78 2.71
CA GLN A 128 38.82 19.77 2.98
C GLN A 128 37.48 20.29 2.47
N VAL A 129 36.73 19.46 1.74
CA VAL A 129 35.44 19.83 1.16
C VAL A 129 34.38 18.83 1.59
N ILE A 130 33.35 19.32 2.27
CA ILE A 130 32.20 18.52 2.69
C ILE A 130 31.25 18.36 1.50
N ASP A 131 30.77 17.14 1.28
CA ASP A 131 29.67 16.85 0.35
C ASP A 131 28.39 16.63 1.16
N ASP A 132 27.34 17.39 0.84
CA ASP A 132 26.10 17.41 1.62
C ASP A 132 24.88 17.17 0.70
N PRO A 133 24.41 15.92 0.63
CA PRO A 133 23.24 15.56 -0.15
C PRO A 133 21.95 16.25 0.33
N LYS A 134 21.84 16.57 1.63
CA LYS A 134 20.65 17.22 2.20
C LYS A 134 20.54 18.65 1.67
N PHE A 135 21.63 19.40 1.71
CA PHE A 135 21.72 20.73 1.10
C PHE A 135 21.40 20.69 -0.40
N ALA A 136 22.00 19.75 -1.14
CA ALA A 136 21.78 19.62 -2.58
C ALA A 136 20.30 19.40 -2.91
N SER A 137 19.60 18.56 -2.12
CA SER A 137 18.16 18.31 -2.27
C SER A 137 17.33 19.57 -1.99
N ILE A 138 17.62 20.31 -0.92
CA ILE A 138 16.88 21.54 -0.57
C ILE A 138 17.02 22.60 -1.67
N VAL A 139 18.25 22.83 -2.16
CA VAL A 139 18.50 23.81 -3.24
C VAL A 139 17.88 23.37 -4.56
N ALA A 140 17.91 22.07 -4.88
CA ALA A 140 17.33 21.54 -6.12
C ALA A 140 15.81 21.76 -6.19
N ASN A 141 15.13 21.62 -5.05
CA ASN A 141 13.68 21.74 -4.88
C ASN A 141 13.21 23.17 -4.54
N ALA A 142 14.13 24.14 -4.43
CA ALA A 142 13.79 25.50 -4.06
C ALA A 142 12.89 26.19 -5.11
N PRO A 143 11.82 26.89 -4.70
CA PRO A 143 10.93 27.61 -5.63
C PRO A 143 11.66 28.74 -6.36
N ARG A 144 12.64 29.37 -5.70
CA ARG A 144 13.58 30.32 -6.28
C ARG A 144 14.99 29.90 -5.89
N ARG A 145 15.86 29.62 -6.86
CA ARG A 145 17.23 29.17 -6.59
C ARG A 145 18.11 30.34 -6.13
N PRO A 146 18.66 30.31 -4.90
CA PRO A 146 19.62 31.31 -4.45
C PRO A 146 20.98 31.13 -5.13
N ARG A 147 21.82 32.17 -5.09
CA ARG A 147 23.23 32.05 -5.48
C ARG A 147 24.00 31.34 -4.36
N VAL A 148 24.72 30.28 -4.69
CA VAL A 148 25.54 29.53 -3.71
C VAL A 148 26.98 30.03 -3.75
N LEU A 149 27.44 30.60 -2.64
CA LEU A 149 28.81 31.09 -2.45
C LEU A 149 29.43 30.38 -1.24
N PRO A 150 30.09 29.23 -1.41
CA PRO A 150 30.66 28.50 -0.29
C PRO A 150 31.64 29.33 0.52
N MET A 151 31.55 29.16 1.83
CA MET A 151 32.47 29.74 2.81
C MET A 151 33.77 28.94 2.81
N VAL A 152 34.89 29.65 2.83
CA VAL A 152 36.23 29.10 2.97
C VAL A 152 36.80 29.58 4.29
N GLN A 153 36.93 28.67 5.24
CA GLN A 153 37.28 28.96 6.64
C GLN A 153 38.57 28.26 7.08
N ASN A 154 39.14 28.69 8.20
CA ASN A 154 40.33 28.12 8.83
C ASN A 154 40.01 27.39 10.15
N VAL A 155 38.94 26.59 10.17
CA VAL A 155 38.51 25.78 11.31
C VAL A 155 38.82 24.29 11.09
N SER A 156 39.38 23.62 12.09
CA SER A 156 39.56 22.16 12.18
C SER A 156 39.20 21.71 13.60
N ASP A 157 38.44 20.63 13.74
CA ASP A 157 38.10 20.06 15.05
C ASP A 157 37.59 21.12 16.05
N GLU A 158 36.68 21.97 15.59
CA GLU A 158 36.06 23.07 16.36
C GLU A 158 37.03 24.17 16.84
N ALA A 159 38.29 24.15 16.38
CA ALA A 159 39.30 25.14 16.72
C ALA A 159 39.81 25.91 15.49
N TRP A 160 40.11 27.19 15.70
CA TRP A 160 40.73 28.05 14.68
C TRP A 160 42.21 27.68 14.47
N ASP A 161 42.61 27.38 13.23
CA ASP A 161 43.99 27.09 12.86
C ASP A 161 44.78 28.39 12.61
N THR A 162 45.04 29.14 13.69
CA THR A 162 45.82 30.38 13.64
C THR A 162 47.24 30.15 13.12
N ALA A 163 47.90 29.07 13.55
CA ALA A 163 49.29 28.80 13.20
C ALA A 163 49.47 28.38 11.73
N GLY A 164 48.60 27.51 11.23
CA GLY A 164 48.56 27.12 9.82
C GLY A 164 48.20 28.31 8.92
N SER A 165 47.22 29.12 9.33
CA SER A 165 46.84 30.33 8.61
C SER A 165 47.98 31.35 8.53
N ALA A 166 48.71 31.57 9.62
CA ALA A 166 49.87 32.47 9.61
C ALA A 166 50.96 32.02 8.61
N LYS A 167 51.25 30.71 8.55
CA LYS A 167 52.18 30.13 7.58
C LYS A 167 51.70 30.27 6.14
N LEU A 168 50.41 30.07 5.88
CA LEU A 168 49.78 30.30 4.58
C LEU A 168 49.93 31.76 4.15
N MET A 169 49.59 32.70 5.04
CA MET A 169 49.68 34.13 4.76
C MET A 169 51.13 34.63 4.62
N ALA A 170 52.12 33.91 5.15
CA ALA A 170 53.53 34.22 4.95
C ALA A 170 54.06 33.74 3.58
N SER A 171 53.60 32.60 3.05
CA SER A 171 54.14 31.98 1.82
C SER A 171 53.46 32.43 0.51
N PRO A 172 54.15 33.18 -0.39
CA PRO A 172 53.56 33.61 -1.66
C PRO A 172 53.15 32.45 -2.58
N ALA A 173 53.93 31.36 -2.55
CA ALA A 173 53.65 30.16 -3.32
C ALA A 173 52.38 29.45 -2.83
N ALA A 174 52.19 29.36 -1.50
CA ALA A 174 51.00 28.74 -0.91
C ALA A 174 49.73 29.57 -1.22
N ARG A 175 49.79 30.91 -1.07
CA ARG A 175 48.68 31.79 -1.44
C ARG A 175 48.29 31.65 -2.91
N ALA A 176 49.26 31.68 -3.82
CA ALA A 176 49.02 31.55 -5.24
C ALA A 176 48.46 30.17 -5.63
N LYS A 177 48.89 29.11 -4.94
CA LYS A 177 48.33 27.76 -5.12
C LYS A 177 46.87 27.71 -4.67
N LEU A 178 46.58 28.14 -3.44
CA LEU A 178 45.22 28.15 -2.90
C LEU A 178 44.26 28.98 -3.77
N ALA A 179 44.71 30.15 -4.24
CA ALA A 179 43.92 30.99 -5.13
C ALA A 179 43.55 30.29 -6.45
N ARG A 180 44.48 29.53 -7.05
CA ARG A 180 44.20 28.74 -8.26
C ARG A 180 43.26 27.58 -7.99
N ASP A 181 43.46 26.87 -6.88
CA ASP A 181 42.66 25.71 -6.52
C ASP A 181 41.20 26.10 -6.24
N LEU A 182 40.99 27.20 -5.50
CA LEU A 182 39.66 27.77 -5.24
C LEU A 182 38.98 28.25 -6.53
N ALA A 183 39.70 28.96 -7.40
CA ALA A 183 39.15 29.39 -8.69
C ALA A 183 38.78 28.21 -9.61
N ALA A 184 39.59 27.15 -9.61
CA ALA A 184 39.30 25.92 -10.34
C ALA A 184 38.04 25.23 -9.80
N MET A 185 37.86 25.18 -8.48
CA MET A 185 36.65 24.62 -7.87
C MET A 185 35.39 25.42 -8.22
N VAL A 186 35.45 26.76 -8.13
CA VAL A 186 34.32 27.64 -8.50
C VAL A 186 33.86 27.35 -9.93
N LYS A 187 34.82 27.14 -10.86
CA LYS A 187 34.52 26.77 -12.24
C LYS A 187 33.96 25.35 -12.35
N ALA A 188 34.59 24.37 -11.71
CA ALA A 188 34.21 22.96 -11.82
C ALA A 188 32.81 22.65 -11.25
N ARG A 189 32.45 23.31 -10.14
CA ARG A 189 31.16 23.14 -9.45
C ARG A 189 30.11 24.19 -9.85
N ASN A 190 30.41 25.05 -10.83
CA ASN A 190 29.55 26.14 -11.29
C ASN A 190 29.00 27.03 -10.14
N LEU A 191 29.87 27.35 -9.17
CA LEU A 191 29.51 28.15 -8.00
C LEU A 191 29.31 29.62 -8.39
N ALA A 192 28.56 30.36 -7.58
CA ALA A 192 28.29 31.78 -7.83
C ALA A 192 29.41 32.71 -7.35
N GLY A 193 30.35 32.20 -6.56
CA GLY A 193 31.39 32.96 -5.89
C GLY A 193 31.93 32.24 -4.66
N LEU A 194 32.66 32.97 -3.82
CA LEU A 194 33.21 32.50 -2.55
C LEU A 194 33.05 33.57 -1.47
N VAL A 195 32.88 33.12 -0.23
CA VAL A 195 33.00 33.94 0.97
C VAL A 195 34.23 33.49 1.74
N LEU A 196 35.19 34.39 1.98
CA LEU A 196 36.42 34.07 2.69
C LEU A 196 36.28 34.48 4.15
N ASP A 197 36.45 33.50 5.04
CA ASP A 197 36.20 33.61 6.48
C ASP A 197 37.37 33.05 7.30
N PHE A 198 38.52 33.73 7.17
CA PHE A 198 39.70 33.42 7.98
C PHE A 198 39.70 34.28 9.23
N GLU A 199 39.44 33.66 10.37
CA GLU A 199 39.38 34.32 11.66
C GLU A 199 40.58 33.98 12.55
N SER A 200 40.65 34.62 13.72
CA SER A 200 41.75 34.46 14.69
C SER A 200 43.14 34.66 14.06
N LEU A 201 43.24 35.58 13.09
CA LEU A 201 44.49 35.92 12.41
C LEU A 201 45.35 36.87 13.25
N GLN A 202 46.65 36.58 13.32
CA GLN A 202 47.60 37.52 13.93
C GLN A 202 47.71 38.80 13.07
N PRO A 203 47.90 40.00 13.67
CA PRO A 203 48.00 41.25 12.92
C PRO A 203 49.05 41.23 11.79
N GLY A 204 50.16 40.52 12.00
CA GLY A 204 51.21 40.33 10.98
C GLY A 204 50.77 39.53 9.74
N SER A 205 49.71 38.74 9.83
CA SER A 205 49.17 37.92 8.73
C SER A 205 48.19 38.68 7.83
N LEU A 206 47.59 39.78 8.30
CA LEU A 206 46.57 40.54 7.56
C LEU A 206 47.05 41.07 6.19
N PRO A 207 48.29 41.59 6.03
CA PRO A 207 48.78 41.99 4.70
C PRO A 207 48.85 40.81 3.72
N GLY A 208 49.23 39.62 4.20
CA GLY A 208 49.24 38.38 3.41
C GLY A 208 47.84 37.93 3.03
N TYR A 209 46.87 38.12 3.92
CA TYR A 209 45.46 37.81 3.65
C TYR A 209 44.87 38.72 2.56
N VAL A 210 45.13 40.03 2.63
CA VAL A 210 44.73 40.96 1.55
C VAL A 210 45.35 40.57 0.20
N GLN A 211 46.59 40.10 0.18
CA GLN A 211 47.22 39.59 -1.04
C GLN A 211 46.57 38.30 -1.55
N LEU A 212 46.19 37.38 -0.65
CA LEU A 212 45.46 36.18 -1.02
C LEU A 212 44.11 36.53 -1.66
N LEU A 213 43.35 37.45 -1.05
CA LEU A 213 42.06 37.90 -1.58
C LEU A 213 42.20 38.53 -2.97
N ASP A 214 43.21 39.38 -3.19
CA ASP A 214 43.51 39.95 -4.51
C ASP A 214 43.86 38.87 -5.55
N GLN A 215 44.64 37.85 -5.15
CA GLN A 215 44.98 36.71 -6.01
C GLN A 215 43.74 35.87 -6.35
N ILE A 216 42.87 35.58 -5.38
CA ILE A 216 41.61 34.86 -5.59
C ILE A 216 40.72 35.66 -6.55
N ASN A 217 40.51 36.95 -6.29
CA ASN A 217 39.66 37.80 -7.11
C ASN A 217 40.14 37.86 -8.58
N LYS A 218 41.46 37.94 -8.78
CA LYS A 218 42.06 37.93 -10.13
C LYS A 218 41.96 36.57 -10.82
N ALA A 219 42.04 35.46 -10.07
CA ALA A 219 41.99 34.11 -10.60
C ALA A 219 40.56 33.62 -10.90
N MET A 220 39.55 34.13 -10.18
CA MET A 220 38.16 33.75 -10.40
C MET A 220 37.59 34.29 -11.73
N PRO A 221 36.60 33.60 -12.34
CA PRO A 221 35.90 34.11 -13.51
C PRO A 221 35.19 35.44 -13.21
N LYS A 222 35.12 36.34 -14.22
CA LYS A 222 34.66 37.72 -14.05
C LYS A 222 33.18 37.89 -13.67
N ASP A 223 32.36 36.86 -13.88
CA ASP A 223 30.95 36.83 -13.50
C ASP A 223 30.72 36.35 -12.05
N LYS A 224 31.77 35.90 -11.36
CA LYS A 224 31.70 35.37 -9.98
C LYS A 224 31.96 36.47 -8.97
N THR A 225 31.54 36.22 -7.73
CA THR A 225 31.62 37.23 -6.66
C THR A 225 32.53 36.77 -5.53
N LEU A 226 33.50 37.62 -5.14
CA LEU A 226 34.31 37.43 -3.94
C LEU A 226 33.78 38.29 -2.80
N ALA A 227 33.39 37.66 -1.70
CA ALA A 227 33.14 38.36 -0.44
C ALA A 227 34.17 37.94 0.62
N VAL A 228 34.38 38.81 1.60
CA VAL A 228 35.21 38.54 2.77
C VAL A 228 34.45 38.94 4.02
N THR A 229 34.47 38.11 5.05
CA THR A 229 34.00 38.47 6.40
C THR A 229 35.09 39.26 7.11
N VAL A 230 34.67 40.27 7.86
CA VAL A 230 35.57 41.09 8.67
C VAL A 230 34.94 41.32 10.05
N PRO A 231 35.72 41.20 11.14
CA PRO A 231 35.20 41.44 12.48
C PRO A 231 34.88 42.92 12.68
N ALA A 232 33.82 43.21 13.43
CA ALA A 232 33.57 44.54 13.95
C ALA A 232 34.47 44.85 15.16
N GLY A 233 34.76 46.12 15.42
CA GLY A 233 35.55 46.54 16.59
C GLY A 233 37.07 46.32 16.52
N ASP A 234 37.59 45.41 15.67
CA ASP A 234 39.04 45.19 15.56
C ASP A 234 39.73 46.20 14.62
N THR A 235 40.44 47.15 15.23
CA THR A 235 41.17 48.20 14.50
C THR A 235 42.34 47.72 13.66
N ASN A 236 42.83 46.49 13.84
CA ASN A 236 43.89 45.91 13.00
C ASN A 236 43.39 45.63 11.57
N TRP A 237 42.07 45.44 11.39
CA TRP A 237 41.46 45.21 10.08
C TRP A 237 41.21 46.53 9.34
N ASP A 238 42.12 46.87 8.43
CA ASP A 238 41.93 48.03 7.54
C ASP A 238 40.87 47.74 6.47
N LEU A 239 39.60 48.00 6.83
CA LEU A 239 38.44 47.76 5.97
C LEU A 239 38.58 48.35 4.55
N LYS A 240 39.30 49.46 4.38
CA LYS A 240 39.49 50.08 3.07
C LYS A 240 40.36 49.20 2.16
N ARG A 241 41.34 48.49 2.72
CA ARG A 241 42.22 47.57 1.98
C ARG A 241 41.48 46.29 1.58
N PHE A 242 40.70 45.72 2.49
CA PHE A 242 39.84 44.57 2.18
C PHE A 242 38.80 44.92 1.10
N ALA A 243 38.13 46.07 1.26
CA ALA A 243 37.19 46.58 0.27
C ALA A 243 37.84 46.90 -1.09
N ALA A 244 39.16 47.11 -1.18
CA ALA A 244 39.82 47.35 -2.46
C ALA A 244 40.02 46.08 -3.29
N VAL A 245 40.07 44.90 -2.64
CA VAL A 245 40.48 43.63 -3.28
C VAL A 245 39.35 42.61 -3.41
N THR A 246 38.19 42.83 -2.79
CA THR A 246 37.00 41.96 -2.92
C THR A 246 35.86 42.64 -3.67
N ASP A 247 34.78 41.93 -4.01
CA ASP A 247 33.57 42.52 -4.58
C ASP A 247 32.59 42.97 -3.50
N ARG A 248 32.58 42.29 -2.36
CA ARG A 248 31.77 42.61 -1.18
C ARG A 248 32.59 42.46 0.10
N VAL A 249 32.17 43.18 1.13
CA VAL A 249 32.68 43.03 2.50
C VAL A 249 31.48 42.73 3.39
N ILE A 250 31.54 41.64 4.13
CA ILE A 250 30.53 41.22 5.11
C ILE A 250 31.06 41.62 6.49
N LEU A 251 30.49 42.66 7.09
CA LEU A 251 30.83 43.06 8.45
C LEU A 251 30.11 42.15 9.44
N MET A 252 30.85 41.43 10.26
CA MET A 252 30.32 40.67 11.39
C MET A 252 30.03 41.63 12.53
N ASP A 253 28.91 42.36 12.42
CA ASP A 253 28.51 43.45 13.32
C ASP A 253 27.82 42.87 14.57
N TYR A 254 28.54 41.97 15.23
CA TYR A 254 28.16 41.26 16.43
C TYR A 254 29.43 40.79 17.16
N ASP A 255 29.28 40.05 18.25
CA ASP A 255 30.36 39.65 19.16
C ASP A 255 31.09 40.85 19.80
N GLU A 256 30.33 41.91 20.16
CA GLU A 256 30.79 42.94 21.12
C GLU A 256 31.26 42.27 22.42
N HIS A 257 30.51 41.25 22.84
CA HIS A 257 30.83 40.29 23.88
C HIS A 257 30.72 38.88 23.27
N TRP A 258 31.73 38.03 23.47
CA TRP A 258 31.92 36.73 22.79
C TRP A 258 32.39 35.66 23.79
N GLN A 259 32.46 34.38 23.36
CA GLN A 259 32.72 33.22 24.23
C GLN A 259 33.98 33.30 25.10
N GLY A 260 35.02 34.02 24.67
CA GLY A 260 36.26 34.22 25.45
C GLY A 260 36.37 35.60 26.10
N GLY A 261 35.29 36.39 26.08
CA GLY A 261 35.20 37.75 26.63
C GLY A 261 34.43 37.82 27.95
N ALA A 262 34.20 39.04 28.44
CA ALA A 262 33.34 39.27 29.59
C ALA A 262 31.86 39.21 29.18
N ALA A 263 30.98 38.78 30.09
CA ALA A 263 29.53 38.75 29.87
C ALA A 263 28.98 40.13 29.48
N GLY A 264 28.02 40.14 28.55
CA GLY A 264 27.38 41.36 28.08
C GLY A 264 26.61 41.18 26.76
N PRO A 265 26.01 42.25 26.24
CA PRO A 265 25.20 42.22 25.01
C PRO A 265 26.04 41.80 23.80
N ILE A 266 25.59 40.78 23.06
CA ILE A 266 26.29 40.29 21.86
C ILE A 266 26.49 41.39 20.81
N ALA A 267 25.50 42.29 20.66
CA ALA A 267 25.56 43.40 19.71
C ALA A 267 24.69 44.56 20.21
N SER A 268 25.16 45.35 21.17
CA SER A 268 24.35 46.47 21.67
C SER A 268 24.07 47.47 20.57
N GLN A 269 22.85 48.00 20.51
CA GLN A 269 22.39 48.93 19.48
C GLN A 269 23.32 50.14 19.31
N PRO A 270 23.83 50.80 20.38
CA PRO A 270 24.75 51.92 20.22
C PRO A 270 26.11 51.51 19.62
N TRP A 271 26.66 50.35 20.04
CA TRP A 271 27.91 49.82 19.50
C TRP A 271 27.76 49.44 18.03
N PHE A 272 26.71 48.70 17.69
CA PHE A 272 26.34 48.31 16.33
C PHE A 272 26.25 49.53 15.40
N VAL A 273 25.54 50.58 15.82
CA VAL A 273 25.40 51.82 15.02
C VAL A 273 26.75 52.49 14.76
N GLU A 274 27.67 52.46 15.73
CA GLU A 274 28.98 53.08 15.59
C GLU A 274 29.92 52.26 14.69
N GLU A 275 29.93 50.93 14.82
CA GLU A 275 30.65 50.02 13.92
C GLU A 275 30.14 50.11 12.49
N LEU A 276 28.82 50.04 12.30
CA LEU A 276 28.16 50.28 11.01
C LEU A 276 28.58 51.62 10.39
N ARG A 277 28.60 52.71 11.17
CA ARG A 277 29.01 54.03 10.70
C ARG A 277 30.47 54.03 10.25
N ARG A 278 31.35 53.40 11.02
CA ARG A 278 32.79 53.25 10.69
C ARG A 278 32.99 52.44 9.42
N ALA A 279 32.27 51.33 9.28
CA ALA A 279 32.34 50.47 8.11
C ALA A 279 31.82 51.16 6.85
N VAL A 280 30.67 51.84 6.92
CA VAL A 280 30.12 52.61 5.78
C VAL A 280 31.09 53.70 5.33
N ALA A 281 31.77 54.38 6.26
CA ALA A 281 32.75 55.41 5.93
C ALA A 281 33.99 54.85 5.21
N LYS A 282 34.42 53.62 5.53
CA LYS A 282 35.63 53.00 4.94
C LYS A 282 35.36 52.17 3.68
N VAL A 283 34.24 51.44 3.64
CA VAL A 283 33.87 50.48 2.59
C VAL A 283 32.90 51.07 1.57
N GLY A 284 31.99 51.94 2.03
CA GLY A 284 30.86 52.44 1.25
C GLY A 284 29.64 51.52 1.29
N ALA A 285 28.46 52.12 1.45
CA ALA A 285 27.19 51.39 1.64
C ALA A 285 26.81 50.46 0.48
N GLY A 286 27.29 50.74 -0.73
CA GLY A 286 27.00 49.93 -1.91
C GLY A 286 27.80 48.62 -1.98
N LYS A 287 28.87 48.47 -1.20
CA LYS A 287 29.77 47.29 -1.19
C LYS A 287 29.67 46.47 0.12
N LEU A 288 29.14 47.09 1.16
CA LEU A 288 28.97 46.51 2.49
C LEU A 288 27.73 45.61 2.53
N ILE A 289 27.88 44.45 3.18
CA ILE A 289 26.82 43.58 3.67
C ILE A 289 26.98 43.54 5.19
N VAL A 290 25.90 43.73 5.95
CA VAL A 290 25.98 43.72 7.42
C VAL A 290 25.45 42.39 7.91
N ALA A 291 26.30 41.57 8.52
CA ALA A 291 25.88 40.33 9.14
C ALA A 291 25.29 40.61 10.53
N LEU A 292 24.16 39.98 10.79
CA LEU A 292 23.36 40.09 12.00
C LEU A 292 23.48 38.77 12.75
N ALA A 293 23.68 38.87 14.07
CA ALA A 293 23.62 37.71 14.95
C ALA A 293 22.16 37.31 15.18
N SER A 294 21.91 36.00 15.30
CA SER A 294 20.70 35.49 15.93
C SER A 294 21.01 34.21 16.69
N TYR A 295 21.54 34.40 17.88
CA TYR A 295 21.95 33.38 18.85
C TYR A 295 22.06 34.05 20.23
N ALA A 296 22.36 33.24 21.24
CA ALA A 296 22.61 33.66 22.61
C ALA A 296 23.94 33.09 23.12
N TYR A 297 24.50 33.73 24.15
CA TYR A 297 25.58 33.16 24.95
C TYR A 297 25.13 33.01 26.39
N ASP A 298 25.43 31.86 26.98
CA ASP A 298 25.29 31.60 28.41
C ASP A 298 26.67 31.64 29.08
N TYR A 299 26.93 32.69 29.85
CA TYR A 299 28.17 32.89 30.58
C TYR A 299 28.07 32.26 31.98
N HIS A 300 28.91 31.28 32.30
CA HIS A 300 28.89 30.60 33.60
C HIS A 300 30.26 30.21 34.14
N GLY A 301 30.52 30.50 35.42
CA GLY A 301 31.80 30.17 36.05
C GLY A 301 33.01 30.69 35.27
N ASP A 302 33.83 29.78 34.72
CA ASP A 302 34.99 30.07 33.86
C ASP A 302 34.72 29.77 32.35
N GLY A 303 33.48 29.40 31.98
CA GLY A 303 33.08 28.94 30.64
C GLY A 303 31.96 29.76 30.01
N THR A 304 31.68 29.52 28.72
CA THR A 304 30.58 30.16 28.00
C THR A 304 30.07 29.23 26.90
N ASP A 305 28.76 29.00 26.86
CA ASP A 305 28.12 28.15 25.85
C ASP A 305 27.37 29.02 24.82
N ALA A 306 27.46 28.65 23.55
CA ALA A 306 26.64 29.26 22.50
C ALA A 306 25.31 28.51 22.40
N LEU A 307 24.21 29.26 22.41
CA LEU A 307 22.85 28.73 22.34
C LEU A 307 22.15 29.32 21.12
N SER A 308 21.29 28.55 20.48
CA SER A 308 20.21 29.09 19.65
C SER A 308 19.26 29.96 20.50
N ILE A 309 18.50 30.83 19.85
CA ILE A 309 17.50 31.63 20.57
C ILE A 309 16.43 30.74 21.21
N GLU A 310 16.11 29.61 20.59
CA GLU A 310 15.15 28.66 21.14
C GLU A 310 15.68 27.93 22.37
N GLU A 311 16.93 27.46 22.35
CA GLU A 311 17.60 26.91 23.54
C GLU A 311 17.65 27.93 24.67
N ALA A 312 17.91 29.22 24.36
CA ALA A 312 17.85 30.28 25.36
C ALA A 312 16.45 30.47 25.96
N TRP A 313 15.37 30.34 25.16
CA TRP A 313 14.00 30.37 25.68
C TRP A 313 13.66 29.11 26.48
N SER A 314 14.14 27.93 26.08
CA SER A 314 14.03 26.69 26.86
C SER A 314 14.74 26.87 28.21
N ALA A 315 15.99 27.29 28.22
CA ALA A 315 16.76 27.56 29.43
C ALA A 315 16.06 28.59 30.34
N ALA A 316 15.55 29.70 29.81
CA ALA A 316 14.80 30.68 30.58
C ALA A 316 13.52 30.09 31.19
N ARG A 317 12.78 29.28 30.42
CA ARG A 317 11.55 28.65 30.87
C ARG A 317 11.82 27.60 31.95
N ASP A 318 12.79 26.73 31.71
CA ASP A 318 13.08 25.60 32.59
C ASP A 318 13.76 26.09 33.89
N SER A 319 14.45 27.23 33.85
CA SER A 319 14.92 27.97 35.03
C SER A 319 13.90 28.89 35.69
N GLU A 320 12.69 29.01 35.12
CA GLU A 320 11.68 30.02 35.48
C GLU A 320 12.23 31.47 35.46
N ALA A 321 13.34 31.71 34.77
CA ALA A 321 13.98 33.01 34.66
C ALA A 321 13.15 33.94 33.77
N LYS A 322 12.98 35.17 34.24
CA LYS A 322 12.27 36.19 33.48
C LYS A 322 13.20 36.83 32.45
N VAL A 323 12.90 36.61 31.17
CA VAL A 323 13.55 37.33 30.07
C VAL A 323 13.22 38.82 30.14
N THR A 324 14.26 39.66 30.15
CA THR A 324 14.15 41.12 30.22
C THR A 324 14.81 41.79 29.02
N PHE A 325 14.13 42.79 28.45
CA PHE A 325 14.69 43.64 27.40
C PHE A 325 15.45 44.81 28.04
N ASP A 326 16.76 44.89 27.77
CA ASP A 326 17.58 46.01 28.24
C ASP A 326 17.34 47.23 27.35
N LYS A 327 16.70 48.26 27.91
CA LYS A 327 16.33 49.49 27.19
C LYS A 327 17.52 50.37 26.79
N THR A 328 18.72 50.09 27.30
CA THR A 328 19.94 50.84 27.00
C THR A 328 20.69 50.20 25.83
N THR A 329 20.79 48.87 25.83
CA THR A 329 21.51 48.11 24.82
C THR A 329 20.61 47.67 23.67
N GLY A 330 19.31 47.50 23.89
CA GLY A 330 18.37 47.00 22.89
C GLY A 330 18.38 45.47 22.73
N ASN A 331 19.11 44.75 23.58
CA ASN A 331 19.19 43.29 23.60
C ASN A 331 18.44 42.71 24.80
N SER A 332 18.03 41.45 24.68
CA SER A 332 17.35 40.73 25.76
C SER A 332 18.33 39.88 26.55
N ALA A 333 18.07 39.75 27.84
CA ALA A 333 18.90 38.98 28.76
C ALA A 333 18.08 38.39 29.92
N PHE A 334 18.62 37.34 30.51
CA PHE A 334 18.16 36.78 31.78
C PHE A 334 19.35 36.15 32.52
N ALA A 335 19.16 35.81 33.78
CA ALA A 335 20.16 35.14 34.58
C ALA A 335 19.49 34.09 35.47
N TYR A 336 20.21 33.02 35.76
CA TYR A 336 19.79 31.93 36.64
C TYR A 336 21.02 31.36 37.37
N ASP A 337 20.83 30.50 38.37
CA ASP A 337 21.96 29.71 38.89
C ASP A 337 21.64 28.22 38.80
N GLU A 338 22.63 27.44 38.41
CA GLU A 338 22.57 25.98 38.26
C GLU A 338 23.83 25.37 38.90
N ASP A 339 23.66 24.30 39.69
CA ASP A 339 24.76 23.59 40.37
C ASP A 339 25.81 24.48 41.10
N GLY A 340 25.35 25.61 41.64
CA GLY A 340 26.20 26.56 42.36
C GLY A 340 27.02 27.51 41.47
N LYS A 341 26.79 27.51 40.15
CA LYS A 341 27.34 28.46 39.19
C LYS A 341 26.29 29.51 38.82
N HIS A 342 26.74 30.75 38.63
CA HIS A 342 25.91 31.83 38.12
C HIS A 342 25.94 31.84 36.60
N HIS A 343 24.77 31.83 35.96
CA HIS A 343 24.57 31.88 34.53
C HIS A 343 23.99 33.23 34.14
N GLU A 344 24.63 33.92 33.19
CA GLU A 344 24.15 35.17 32.60
C GLU A 344 23.97 34.98 31.10
N VAL A 345 22.73 35.06 30.62
CA VAL A 345 22.39 34.80 29.22
C VAL A 345 22.04 36.09 28.49
N TRP A 346 22.76 36.39 27.41
CA TRP A 346 22.47 37.51 26.50
C TRP A 346 22.11 36.99 25.12
N MET A 347 21.08 37.57 24.49
CA MET A 347 20.56 37.09 23.20
C MET A 347 20.26 38.21 22.20
N VAL A 348 20.41 37.90 20.91
CA VAL A 348 19.96 38.75 19.78
C VAL A 348 18.73 38.11 19.13
N ASP A 349 17.56 38.42 19.66
CA ASP A 349 16.28 37.92 19.15
C ASP A 349 15.75 38.78 17.98
N ALA A 350 14.54 38.49 17.47
CA ALA A 350 13.98 39.25 16.35
C ALA A 350 13.73 40.73 16.67
N THR A 351 13.59 41.10 17.95
CA THR A 351 13.35 42.51 18.34
C THR A 351 14.62 43.34 18.28
N ALA A 352 15.75 42.78 18.75
CA ALA A 352 17.07 43.37 18.59
C ALA A 352 17.43 43.46 17.10
N THR A 353 17.19 42.38 16.34
CA THR A 353 17.42 42.31 14.90
C THR A 353 16.64 43.40 14.14
N TRP A 354 15.37 43.65 14.49
CA TRP A 354 14.58 44.71 13.86
C TRP A 354 15.20 46.10 14.08
N ASN A 355 15.68 46.40 15.29
CA ASN A 355 16.35 47.67 15.59
C ASN A 355 17.66 47.82 14.79
N GLN A 356 18.44 46.75 14.66
CA GLN A 356 19.66 46.73 13.85
C GLN A 356 19.33 46.94 12.37
N LEU A 357 18.31 46.28 11.82
CA LEU A 357 17.83 46.47 10.45
C LEU A 357 17.42 47.93 10.18
N GLN A 358 16.79 48.60 11.13
CA GLN A 358 16.45 50.01 11.02
C GLN A 358 17.68 50.92 10.99
N ALA A 359 18.73 50.60 11.76
CA ALA A 359 20.02 51.28 11.69
C ALA A 359 20.73 51.04 10.34
N VAL A 360 20.74 49.81 9.83
CA VAL A 360 21.27 49.45 8.50
C VAL A 360 20.56 50.25 7.41
N ARG A 361 19.22 50.35 7.45
CA ARG A 361 18.44 51.17 6.53
C ARG A 361 18.84 52.64 6.60
N ALA A 362 18.93 53.19 7.81
CA ALA A 362 19.29 54.59 8.03
C ALA A 362 20.71 54.92 7.55
N ALA A 363 21.64 53.96 7.61
CA ALA A 363 22.99 54.07 7.06
C ALA A 363 23.04 53.98 5.52
N GLY A 364 21.93 53.67 4.86
CA GLY A 364 21.84 53.52 3.39
C GLY A 364 22.40 52.20 2.88
N VAL A 365 22.67 51.24 3.76
CA VAL A 365 23.08 49.88 3.40
C VAL A 365 21.81 49.06 3.14
N GLY A 366 21.76 48.37 2.00
CA GLY A 366 20.62 47.53 1.62
C GLY A 366 20.84 46.03 1.82
N SER A 367 22.10 45.59 1.99
CA SER A 367 22.46 44.17 2.03
C SER A 367 22.74 43.71 3.45
N VAL A 368 22.12 42.61 3.85
CA VAL A 368 22.27 42.01 5.18
C VAL A 368 22.53 40.51 5.09
N ALA A 369 23.19 39.96 6.10
CA ALA A 369 23.41 38.53 6.26
C ALA A 369 22.94 38.05 7.62
N LEU A 370 22.50 36.80 7.73
CA LEU A 370 22.12 36.16 8.99
C LEU A 370 23.16 35.11 9.36
N TRP A 371 23.82 35.30 10.50
CA TRP A 371 24.70 34.31 11.14
C TRP A 371 23.98 33.74 12.38
N ARG A 372 23.52 32.48 12.36
CA ARG A 372 23.48 31.54 11.22
C ARG A 372 22.09 30.91 11.08
N LEU A 373 21.83 30.26 9.95
CA LEU A 373 20.59 29.52 9.75
C LEU A 373 20.52 28.38 10.77
N GLY A 374 19.38 28.25 11.45
CA GLY A 374 19.07 27.24 12.45
C GLY A 374 19.08 27.74 13.89
N THR A 375 19.75 28.86 14.18
CA THR A 375 19.85 29.39 15.54
C THR A 375 18.87 30.53 15.81
N GLU A 376 18.21 31.03 14.77
CA GLU A 376 17.47 32.29 14.83
C GLU A 376 16.10 32.20 15.51
N ASP A 377 15.65 33.33 16.06
CA ASP A 377 14.23 33.58 16.33
C ASP A 377 13.47 33.56 14.99
N ALA A 378 12.42 32.75 14.86
CA ALA A 378 11.62 32.66 13.64
C ALA A 378 11.08 34.03 13.16
N GLY A 379 10.85 34.97 14.10
CA GLY A 379 10.46 36.35 13.82
C GLY A 379 11.50 37.17 13.05
N VAL A 380 12.77 36.76 13.01
CA VAL A 380 13.83 37.41 12.21
C VAL A 380 13.45 37.42 10.73
N TRP A 381 12.85 36.35 10.22
CA TRP A 381 12.37 36.30 8.83
C TRP A 381 11.23 37.29 8.58
N THR A 382 10.32 37.45 9.54
CA THR A 382 9.26 38.46 9.46
C THR A 382 9.84 39.87 9.49
N ALA A 383 10.87 40.11 10.32
CA ALA A 383 11.60 41.38 10.36
C ALA A 383 12.34 41.66 9.05
N LEU A 384 13.02 40.67 8.46
CA LEU A 384 13.73 40.78 7.18
C LEU A 384 12.78 41.05 6.01
N LEU A 385 11.63 40.38 5.96
CA LEU A 385 10.60 40.63 4.94
C LEU A 385 10.00 42.04 5.08
N ALA A 386 9.65 42.47 6.29
CA ALA A 386 9.21 43.84 6.53
C ALA A 386 10.30 44.88 6.20
N TYR A 387 11.56 44.53 6.44
CA TYR A 387 12.71 45.34 6.06
C TYR A 387 12.84 45.47 4.53
N ARG A 388 12.58 44.40 3.78
CA ARG A 388 12.70 44.37 2.33
C ARG A 388 11.53 45.06 1.62
N HIS A 389 10.30 44.82 2.07
CA HIS A 389 9.08 45.31 1.43
C HIS A 389 8.62 46.68 1.94
N GLY A 390 9.16 47.11 3.08
CA GLY A 390 8.70 48.31 3.79
C GLY A 390 7.47 47.99 4.64
N GLY A 391 7.42 48.54 5.85
CA GLY A 391 6.37 48.27 6.83
C GLY A 391 6.95 48.08 8.23
N ARG A 392 6.07 47.70 9.17
CA ARG A 392 6.44 47.23 10.51
C ARG A 392 6.17 45.72 10.58
N PRO A 393 7.08 44.90 11.13
CA PRO A 393 6.83 43.49 11.30
C PRO A 393 5.83 43.25 12.44
N ASP A 394 5.00 42.23 12.31
CA ASP A 394 4.27 41.67 13.45
C ASP A 394 5.16 40.62 14.11
N LEU A 395 5.81 41.03 15.19
CA LEU A 395 6.63 40.14 16.00
C LEU A 395 5.90 39.67 17.25
N SER A 396 4.60 39.96 17.43
CA SER A 396 3.90 39.66 18.69
C SER A 396 3.84 38.16 19.03
N ARG A 397 3.87 37.29 18.02
CA ARG A 397 3.86 35.82 18.18
C ARG A 397 5.28 35.28 18.05
N ILE A 398 5.65 34.37 18.95
CA ILE A 398 6.92 33.66 18.94
C ILE A 398 6.63 32.23 18.53
N VAL A 399 7.01 31.86 17.30
CA VAL A 399 6.84 30.50 16.79
C VAL A 399 8.13 29.73 17.06
N PRO A 400 8.06 28.50 17.60
CA PRO A 400 9.21 27.60 17.71
C PRO A 400 9.97 27.50 16.38
N ALA A 401 11.29 27.65 16.41
CA ALA A 401 12.13 27.66 15.21
C ALA A 401 12.54 26.23 14.81
N THR A 402 12.72 25.35 15.77
CA THR A 402 12.94 23.92 15.63
C THR A 402 11.69 23.17 16.07
N ASN A 403 11.57 21.92 15.65
CA ASN A 403 10.38 21.14 15.96
C ASN A 403 10.51 20.40 17.29
N VAL A 404 11.72 20.11 17.80
CA VAL A 404 11.91 19.13 18.88
C VAL A 404 13.10 19.49 19.76
N ASP A 405 12.88 19.45 21.07
CA ASP A 405 13.85 19.52 22.16
C ASP A 405 13.95 18.11 22.78
N VAL A 406 15.15 17.53 22.77
CA VAL A 406 15.38 16.14 23.17
C VAL A 406 16.17 16.12 24.48
N GLU A 407 15.55 15.65 25.54
CA GLU A 407 16.11 15.67 26.90
C GLU A 407 16.49 14.25 27.35
N GLY A 408 17.70 14.08 27.87
CA GLY A 408 18.19 12.81 28.43
C GLY A 408 18.80 11.84 27.41
N PRO A 409 19.49 10.79 27.88
CA PRO A 409 20.15 9.78 27.05
C PRO A 409 19.25 8.54 26.84
N GLY A 410 19.48 7.74 25.80
CA GLY A 410 18.75 6.49 25.56
C GLY A 410 17.79 6.54 24.38
N GLU A 411 17.18 5.40 24.05
CA GLU A 411 16.29 5.24 22.89
C GLU A 411 14.82 5.01 23.27
N ILE A 412 14.46 5.11 24.55
CA ILE A 412 13.08 4.97 25.03
C ILE A 412 12.48 6.35 25.20
N LEU A 413 11.45 6.65 24.43
CA LEU A 413 11.00 8.02 24.20
C LEU A 413 9.64 8.30 24.84
N ARG A 414 9.48 9.55 25.27
CA ARG A 414 8.20 10.10 25.69
C ARG A 414 8.09 11.56 25.31
N VAL A 415 7.09 11.89 24.51
CA VAL A 415 6.68 13.27 24.31
C VAL A 415 6.02 13.78 25.60
N THR A 416 6.66 14.74 26.26
CA THR A 416 6.17 15.34 27.52
C THR A 416 5.46 16.66 27.30
N ARG A 417 5.84 17.41 26.26
CA ARG A 417 5.18 18.65 25.85
C ARG A 417 4.99 18.68 24.33
N THR A 418 3.89 19.27 23.90
CA THR A 418 3.60 19.55 22.49
C THR A 418 3.83 21.04 22.21
N PRO A 419 4.09 21.45 20.96
CA PRO A 419 4.45 22.82 20.67
C PRO A 419 3.38 23.83 21.07
N THR A 420 3.79 24.94 21.67
CA THR A 420 2.93 26.08 21.96
C THR A 420 3.57 27.36 21.43
N VAL A 421 2.72 28.25 20.92
CA VAL A 421 3.15 29.55 20.40
C VAL A 421 3.34 30.50 21.58
N GLY A 422 4.52 31.12 21.67
CA GLY A 422 4.81 32.17 22.63
C GLY A 422 4.25 33.53 22.24
N GLU A 423 4.30 34.47 23.17
CA GLU A 423 3.81 35.84 23.02
C GLU A 423 4.84 36.86 23.53
N ARG A 424 5.02 37.95 22.79
CA ARG A 424 5.73 39.15 23.25
C ARG A 424 4.92 40.42 23.00
N ALA A 425 4.92 41.31 23.98
CA ALA A 425 4.32 42.64 23.87
C ALA A 425 5.40 43.68 23.57
N ILE A 426 5.24 44.43 22.48
CA ILE A 426 6.29 45.29 21.91
C ILE A 426 5.84 46.75 21.87
N SER A 427 6.71 47.66 22.29
CA SER A 427 6.49 49.11 22.21
C SER A 427 7.42 49.76 21.19
N PHE A 428 6.85 50.44 20.19
CA PHE A 428 7.57 51.18 19.16
C PHE A 428 7.62 52.68 19.44
N ASP A 429 8.71 53.35 19.05
CA ASP A 429 8.79 54.80 18.99
C ASP A 429 8.35 55.37 17.62
N ALA A 430 8.42 56.70 17.47
CA ALA A 430 8.06 57.40 16.24
C ALA A 430 8.99 57.08 15.04
N ALA A 431 10.20 56.57 15.29
CA ALA A 431 11.15 56.14 14.28
C ALA A 431 11.01 54.64 13.93
N ASN A 432 9.94 53.98 14.40
CA ASN A 432 9.71 52.55 14.30
C ASN A 432 10.78 51.69 15.00
N MET A 433 11.50 52.24 15.97
CA MET A 433 12.42 51.46 16.81
C MET A 433 11.64 50.84 17.97
N ILE A 434 11.96 49.59 18.31
CA ILE A 434 11.45 48.90 19.48
C ILE A 434 12.18 49.45 20.71
N ARG A 435 11.45 49.95 21.70
CA ARG A 435 11.98 50.55 22.93
C ARG A 435 11.69 49.76 24.19
N ASP A 436 10.76 48.81 24.11
CA ASP A 436 10.42 47.94 25.21
C ASP A 436 9.82 46.64 24.68
N VAL A 437 10.15 45.54 25.33
CA VAL A 437 9.60 44.21 25.03
C VAL A 437 9.31 43.50 26.35
N GLN A 438 8.12 42.94 26.45
CA GLN A 438 7.75 42.01 27.52
C GLN A 438 7.51 40.64 26.89
N TYR A 439 7.89 39.58 27.60
CA TYR A 439 7.67 38.19 27.17
C TYR A 439 6.65 37.52 28.11
N PRO A 440 5.33 37.73 27.92
CA PRO A 440 4.31 37.08 28.75
C PRO A 440 4.35 35.55 28.71
N VAL A 441 4.63 34.98 27.53
CA VAL A 441 4.64 33.53 27.29
C VAL A 441 5.82 33.18 26.40
N LEU A 442 6.70 32.29 26.83
CA LEU A 442 7.77 31.76 25.98
C LEU A 442 7.23 30.58 25.15
N PRO A 443 7.69 30.39 23.90
CA PRO A 443 7.28 29.25 23.09
C PRO A 443 7.77 27.92 23.69
N THR A 444 7.12 26.82 23.33
CA THR A 444 7.64 25.47 23.59
C THR A 444 7.71 24.69 22.28
N PRO A 445 8.83 23.99 21.98
CA PRO A 445 8.88 22.96 20.94
C PRO A 445 8.18 21.67 21.42
N TYR A 446 8.21 20.60 20.61
CA TYR A 446 7.98 19.27 21.19
C TYR A 446 9.10 18.99 22.18
N VAL A 447 8.78 18.51 23.37
CA VAL A 447 9.81 18.03 24.31
C VAL A 447 9.73 16.52 24.35
N VAL A 448 10.81 15.86 23.93
CA VAL A 448 10.96 14.41 23.91
C VAL A 448 11.95 14.04 24.99
N MET A 449 11.47 13.46 26.08
CA MET A 449 12.36 12.86 27.06
C MET A 449 12.80 11.47 26.60
N ARG A 450 14.06 11.16 26.84
CA ARG A 450 14.69 9.87 26.56
C ARG A 450 15.19 9.24 27.84
N THR A 451 15.24 7.91 27.83
CA THR A 451 15.89 7.12 28.87
C THR A 451 16.33 5.77 28.30
N GLY A 452 17.02 4.98 29.11
CA GLY A 452 17.44 3.61 28.78
C GLY A 452 18.88 3.47 28.31
N ALA A 453 19.69 4.53 28.43
CA ALA A 453 21.12 4.45 28.14
C ALA A 453 21.86 3.57 29.17
N SER A 454 22.71 2.67 28.68
CA SER A 454 23.54 1.78 29.51
C SER A 454 24.90 1.53 28.85
N LYS A 455 25.97 1.35 29.63
CA LYS A 455 27.32 1.19 29.06
C LYS A 455 27.58 -0.17 28.42
N HIS A 456 26.94 -1.23 28.93
CA HIS A 456 27.24 -2.63 28.54
C HIS A 456 25.98 -3.50 28.42
N GLU A 457 24.82 -2.91 28.20
CA GLU A 457 23.57 -3.63 27.98
C GLU A 457 23.01 -3.31 26.59
N ILE A 458 22.56 -4.33 25.86
CA ILE A 458 21.99 -4.19 24.52
C ILE A 458 20.66 -4.93 24.45
N ALA A 459 19.64 -4.28 23.89
CA ALA A 459 18.38 -4.87 23.52
C ALA A 459 18.34 -5.19 22.03
N LEU A 460 18.22 -6.48 21.70
CA LEU A 460 17.89 -6.91 20.35
C LEU A 460 16.39 -6.78 20.14
N THR A 461 16.01 -6.03 19.11
CA THR A 461 14.62 -5.81 18.72
C THR A 461 14.36 -6.32 17.31
N PHE A 462 13.16 -6.84 17.09
CA PHE A 462 12.75 -7.41 15.81
C PHE A 462 11.43 -6.83 15.33
N ASP A 463 11.42 -6.27 14.12
CA ASP A 463 10.23 -5.68 13.50
C ASP A 463 9.70 -6.55 12.35
N ASP A 464 8.46 -6.27 11.95
CA ASP A 464 7.68 -6.90 10.87
C ASP A 464 7.11 -8.31 11.10
N GLY A 465 7.49 -8.99 12.19
CA GLY A 465 7.02 -10.33 12.49
C GLY A 465 5.58 -10.45 13.01
N PRO A 466 5.10 -11.68 13.24
CA PRO A 466 5.82 -12.95 13.08
C PRO A 466 5.67 -13.54 11.66
N ASP A 467 6.79 -13.95 11.05
CA ASP A 467 6.86 -14.70 9.80
C ASP A 467 6.96 -16.22 10.07
N PRO A 468 6.26 -17.09 9.32
CA PRO A 468 6.25 -18.53 9.57
C PRO A 468 7.57 -19.25 9.26
N THR A 469 8.50 -18.60 8.54
CA THR A 469 9.78 -19.15 8.11
C THR A 469 10.93 -18.61 8.94
N TYR A 470 10.99 -17.29 9.16
CA TYR A 470 12.14 -16.62 9.78
C TYR A 470 12.02 -16.46 11.30
N THR A 471 10.87 -16.03 11.83
CA THR A 471 10.67 -15.87 13.28
C THR A 471 10.99 -17.15 14.07
N PRO A 472 10.57 -18.38 13.66
CA PRO A 472 10.94 -19.60 14.37
C PRO A 472 12.44 -19.85 14.44
N ARG A 473 13.18 -19.52 13.36
CA ARG A 473 14.64 -19.71 13.27
C ARG A 473 15.38 -18.69 14.13
N ILE A 474 14.89 -17.45 14.18
CA ILE A 474 15.40 -16.42 15.10
C ILE A 474 15.21 -16.87 16.54
N LEU A 475 14.02 -17.35 16.90
CA LEU A 475 13.74 -17.90 18.23
C LEU A 475 14.67 -19.06 18.60
N ASP A 476 14.93 -19.97 17.66
CA ASP A 476 15.87 -21.08 17.89
C ASP A 476 17.30 -20.59 18.17
N ILE A 477 17.76 -19.54 17.46
CA ILE A 477 19.07 -18.91 17.69
C ILE A 477 19.10 -18.21 19.05
N LEU A 478 18.10 -17.38 19.35
CA LEU A 478 18.02 -16.65 20.62
C LEU A 478 17.97 -17.61 21.81
N LYS A 479 17.24 -18.72 21.69
CA LYS A 479 17.19 -19.77 22.70
C LYS A 479 18.53 -20.48 22.86
N ALA A 480 19.21 -20.83 21.77
CA ALA A 480 20.53 -21.47 21.83
C ALA A 480 21.57 -20.54 22.49
N GLU A 481 21.52 -19.26 22.15
CA GLU A 481 22.42 -18.24 22.68
C GLU A 481 21.98 -17.69 24.05
N HIS A 482 20.81 -18.07 24.57
CA HIS A 482 20.22 -17.56 25.83
C HIS A 482 20.10 -16.03 25.84
N VAL A 483 19.53 -15.46 24.78
CA VAL A 483 19.37 -14.01 24.60
C VAL A 483 17.88 -13.64 24.64
N PRO A 484 17.45 -12.78 25.59
CA PRO A 484 16.12 -12.18 25.54
C PRO A 484 16.05 -11.15 24.41
N ALA A 485 14.85 -10.91 23.89
CA ALA A 485 14.61 -9.97 22.80
C ALA A 485 13.19 -9.40 22.87
N THR A 486 12.96 -8.28 22.19
CA THR A 486 11.66 -7.60 22.09
C THR A 486 11.20 -7.58 20.64
N PHE A 487 9.97 -8.03 20.36
CA PHE A 487 9.42 -8.16 19.00
C PHE A 487 8.28 -7.17 18.79
N PHE A 488 8.36 -6.31 17.78
CA PHE A 488 7.30 -5.38 17.40
C PHE A 488 6.40 -6.03 16.35
N ILE A 489 5.18 -6.37 16.77
CA ILE A 489 4.27 -7.26 16.04
C ILE A 489 3.39 -6.49 15.07
N ILE A 490 3.36 -6.93 13.82
CA ILE A 490 2.32 -6.59 12.86
C ILE A 490 1.09 -7.48 13.12
N GLY A 491 -0.05 -6.86 13.39
CA GLY A 491 -1.29 -7.57 13.72
C GLY A 491 -1.76 -8.54 12.64
N GLU A 492 -1.70 -8.18 11.35
CA GLU A 492 -2.07 -9.08 10.25
C GLU A 492 -1.23 -10.37 10.25
N ASN A 493 0.08 -10.26 10.51
CA ASN A 493 0.99 -11.40 10.61
C ASN A 493 0.67 -12.26 11.85
N GLY A 494 0.41 -11.60 12.98
CA GLY A 494 -0.02 -12.26 14.21
C GLY A 494 -1.31 -13.07 14.04
N LEU A 495 -2.29 -12.57 13.27
CA LEU A 495 -3.56 -13.26 13.00
C LEU A 495 -3.35 -14.55 12.19
N GLN A 496 -2.40 -14.54 11.26
CA GLN A 496 -2.06 -15.70 10.44
C GLN A 496 -1.24 -16.74 11.21
N HIS A 497 -0.46 -16.31 12.21
CA HIS A 497 0.48 -17.15 12.94
C HIS A 497 0.32 -17.08 14.48
N PRO A 498 -0.88 -17.37 15.03
CA PRO A 498 -1.15 -17.18 16.46
C PRO A 498 -0.33 -18.10 17.39
N LEU A 499 0.14 -19.25 16.88
CA LEU A 499 1.02 -20.14 17.65
C LEU A 499 2.41 -19.55 17.85
N LEU A 500 2.90 -18.71 16.94
CA LEU A 500 4.19 -18.03 17.10
C LEU A 500 4.12 -16.94 18.16
N LEU A 501 3.00 -16.18 18.24
CA LEU A 501 2.78 -15.23 19.35
C LEU A 501 2.85 -15.91 20.72
N ARG A 502 2.25 -17.09 20.85
CA ARG A 502 2.34 -17.89 22.08
C ARG A 502 3.75 -18.37 22.37
N ARG A 503 4.49 -18.78 21.34
CA ARG A 503 5.87 -19.25 21.46
C ARG A 503 6.79 -18.11 21.93
N LEU A 504 6.67 -16.93 21.33
CA LEU A 504 7.40 -15.71 21.72
C LEU A 504 7.27 -15.43 23.22
N VAL A 505 6.04 -15.40 23.72
CA VAL A 505 5.74 -15.18 25.15
C VAL A 505 6.21 -16.35 26.02
N ALA A 506 6.00 -17.59 25.60
CA ALA A 506 6.40 -18.78 26.36
C ALA A 506 7.92 -18.94 26.49
N GLU A 507 8.69 -18.43 25.53
CA GLU A 507 10.16 -18.40 25.55
C GLU A 507 10.73 -17.16 26.26
N GLY A 508 9.87 -16.28 26.78
CA GLY A 508 10.25 -15.15 27.64
C GLY A 508 10.58 -13.85 26.88
N HIS A 509 10.20 -13.75 25.61
CA HIS A 509 10.38 -12.54 24.82
C HIS A 509 9.27 -11.51 25.07
N GLU A 510 9.58 -10.24 24.84
CA GLU A 510 8.64 -9.13 24.95
C GLU A 510 7.96 -8.84 23.62
N LEU A 511 6.73 -8.33 23.68
CA LEU A 511 5.96 -7.91 22.52
C LEU A 511 5.66 -6.41 22.59
N GLY A 512 6.02 -5.71 21.51
CA GLY A 512 5.61 -4.34 21.22
C GLY A 512 4.61 -4.30 20.07
N ASN A 513 3.86 -3.21 19.98
CA ASN A 513 2.90 -2.97 18.91
C ASN A 513 3.61 -2.34 17.71
N HIS A 514 3.40 -2.89 16.51
CA HIS A 514 3.88 -2.33 15.24
C HIS A 514 2.75 -2.07 14.24
N THR A 515 1.55 -1.75 14.76
CA THR A 515 0.29 -1.58 14.02
C THR A 515 -0.26 -2.87 13.40
N TYR A 516 -1.46 -2.82 12.82
CA TYR A 516 -2.13 -4.01 12.30
C TYR A 516 -1.77 -4.28 10.84
N THR A 517 -1.78 -3.25 9.99
CA THR A 517 -1.51 -3.33 8.54
C THR A 517 -0.18 -2.70 8.11
N HIS A 518 0.63 -2.23 9.07
CA HIS A 518 1.90 -1.56 8.81
C HIS A 518 1.80 -0.29 7.91
N PRO A 519 0.82 0.62 8.14
CA PRO A 519 0.70 1.83 7.32
C PRO A 519 1.75 2.89 7.70
N ASN A 520 2.08 3.77 6.75
CA ASN A 520 2.83 4.98 7.06
C ASN A 520 1.96 5.95 7.90
N LEU A 521 2.32 6.10 9.18
CA LEU A 521 1.50 6.84 10.14
C LEU A 521 1.50 8.36 9.93
N ALA A 522 2.50 8.94 9.24
CA ALA A 522 2.50 10.37 8.89
C ALA A 522 1.34 10.75 7.95
N THR A 523 0.85 9.77 7.17
CA THR A 523 -0.29 9.97 6.25
C THR A 523 -1.63 9.50 6.83
N THR A 524 -1.62 9.00 8.06
CA THR A 524 -2.76 8.33 8.68
C THR A 524 -3.42 9.24 9.72
N SER A 525 -4.74 9.26 9.77
CA SER A 525 -5.46 10.06 10.79
C SER A 525 -5.32 9.44 12.19
N ALA A 526 -5.33 10.26 13.24
CA ALA A 526 -5.23 9.79 14.63
C ALA A 526 -6.26 8.69 14.99
N ALA A 527 -7.49 8.77 14.46
CA ALA A 527 -8.51 7.75 14.66
C ALA A 527 -8.15 6.41 13.99
N SER A 528 -7.55 6.45 12.80
CA SER A 528 -7.09 5.27 12.08
C SER A 528 -5.87 4.65 12.77
N THR A 529 -4.93 5.48 13.24
CA THR A 529 -3.79 5.04 14.06
C THR A 529 -4.27 4.35 15.33
N ALA A 530 -5.29 4.89 16.02
CA ALA A 530 -5.87 4.24 17.19
C ALA A 530 -6.51 2.88 16.87
N LEU A 531 -7.21 2.75 15.73
CA LEU A 531 -7.78 1.47 15.29
C LEU A 531 -6.69 0.43 14.99
N GLU A 532 -5.61 0.83 14.31
CA GLU A 532 -4.45 0.00 14.01
C GLU A 532 -3.78 -0.54 15.30
N LEU A 533 -3.58 0.33 16.28
CA LEU A 533 -3.02 -0.04 17.59
C LEU A 533 -3.96 -0.95 18.37
N ASN A 534 -5.26 -0.62 18.43
CA ASN A 534 -6.26 -1.37 19.17
C ASN A 534 -6.49 -2.77 18.57
N ALA A 535 -6.54 -2.89 17.24
CA ALA A 535 -6.73 -4.18 16.59
C ALA A 535 -5.57 -5.13 16.91
N THR A 536 -4.33 -4.63 16.85
CA THR A 536 -3.12 -5.39 17.18
C THR A 536 -3.08 -5.76 18.67
N GLN A 537 -3.45 -4.82 19.55
CA GLN A 537 -3.56 -5.08 20.99
C GLN A 537 -4.56 -6.20 21.30
N ARG A 538 -5.80 -6.09 20.80
CA ARG A 538 -6.85 -7.09 21.04
C ARG A 538 -6.45 -8.47 20.51
N LEU A 539 -5.80 -8.51 19.35
CA LEU A 539 -5.27 -9.73 18.77
C LEU A 539 -4.22 -10.40 19.68
N VAL A 540 -3.23 -9.64 20.14
CA VAL A 540 -2.16 -10.19 21.01
C VAL A 540 -2.73 -10.60 22.37
N GLN A 541 -3.62 -9.80 22.96
CA GLN A 541 -4.35 -10.15 24.18
C GLN A 541 -5.12 -11.46 24.02
N ALA A 542 -5.80 -11.64 22.89
CA ALA A 542 -6.56 -12.84 22.59
C ALA A 542 -5.67 -14.09 22.56
N TYR A 543 -4.54 -14.04 21.87
CA TYR A 543 -3.71 -15.24 21.69
C TYR A 543 -2.76 -15.52 22.84
N THR A 544 -2.28 -14.51 23.54
CA THR A 544 -1.24 -14.63 24.58
C THR A 544 -1.77 -14.48 26.00
N GLY A 545 -2.93 -13.85 26.19
CA GLY A 545 -3.45 -13.49 27.52
C GLY A 545 -2.74 -12.30 28.16
N ARG A 546 -1.87 -11.59 27.42
CA ARG A 546 -1.11 -10.43 27.89
C ARG A 546 -1.32 -9.23 26.97
N GLY A 547 -1.30 -8.02 27.53
CA GLY A 547 -1.29 -6.78 26.76
C GLY A 547 0.11 -6.41 26.28
N MET A 548 0.20 -5.40 25.43
CA MET A 548 1.44 -4.74 25.02
C MET A 548 1.43 -3.29 25.49
N ARG A 549 2.58 -2.81 25.97
CA ARG A 549 2.78 -1.42 26.39
C ARG A 549 3.94 -0.74 25.68
N LEU A 550 4.69 -1.47 24.85
CA LEU A 550 5.73 -0.93 23.99
C LEU A 550 5.17 -0.69 22.59
N PHE A 551 5.65 0.34 21.90
CA PHE A 551 5.25 0.68 20.54
C PHE A 551 6.45 1.19 19.75
N ARG A 552 6.51 0.82 18.47
CA ARG A 552 7.41 1.40 17.48
C ARG A 552 6.61 1.72 16.23
N ALA A 553 6.74 2.93 15.73
CA ALA A 553 5.99 3.38 14.56
C ALA A 553 6.58 2.78 13.27
N PRO A 554 5.76 2.23 12.36
CA PRO A 554 6.21 1.85 11.02
C PRO A 554 6.90 3.03 10.32
N TYR A 555 8.00 2.77 9.62
CA TYR A 555 8.83 3.75 8.89
C TYR A 555 9.52 4.82 9.74
N PHE A 556 9.28 4.87 11.05
CA PHE A 556 9.80 5.90 11.96
C PHE A 556 10.43 5.21 13.17
N GLY A 557 11.71 4.86 13.03
CA GLY A 557 12.47 4.11 14.03
C GLY A 557 13.40 4.97 14.89
N ASP A 558 13.72 6.19 14.47
CA ASP A 558 14.81 6.97 15.08
C ASP A 558 14.54 7.30 16.55
N ALA A 559 15.60 7.22 17.37
CA ALA A 559 15.57 7.63 18.77
C ALA A 559 15.55 9.17 18.96
N GLU A 560 15.74 9.93 17.89
CA GLU A 560 15.60 11.39 17.85
C GLU A 560 14.60 11.78 16.75
N PRO A 561 13.30 11.52 16.92
CA PRO A 561 12.30 11.99 15.96
C PRO A 561 12.39 13.52 15.89
N THR A 562 12.63 14.05 14.69
CA THR A 562 12.89 15.49 14.47
C THR A 562 11.73 16.18 13.77
N THR A 563 10.72 15.43 13.33
CA THR A 563 9.59 15.95 12.57
C THR A 563 8.24 15.74 13.27
N PRO A 564 7.26 16.66 13.09
CA PRO A 564 5.89 16.44 13.58
C PRO A 564 5.26 15.15 13.05
N ASP A 565 5.61 14.76 11.82
CA ASP A 565 5.11 13.55 11.16
C ASP A 565 5.54 12.26 11.88
N GLU A 566 6.70 12.27 12.56
CA GLU A 566 7.19 11.19 13.42
C GLU A 566 6.58 11.25 14.83
N LEU A 567 6.39 12.47 15.37
CA LEU A 567 5.97 12.69 16.75
C LEU A 567 4.46 12.59 16.99
N ASP A 568 3.63 12.98 16.02
CA ASP A 568 2.18 12.90 16.17
C ASP A 568 1.68 11.45 16.36
N PRO A 569 2.16 10.45 15.60
CA PRO A 569 1.87 9.05 15.86
C PRO A 569 2.32 8.58 17.24
N ALA A 570 3.51 9.01 17.69
CA ALA A 570 4.02 8.73 19.03
C ALA A 570 3.10 9.29 20.13
N VAL A 571 2.60 10.52 19.97
CA VAL A 571 1.63 11.13 20.90
C VAL A 571 0.30 10.36 20.93
N VAL A 572 -0.20 9.91 19.77
CA VAL A 572 -1.44 9.10 19.70
C VAL A 572 -1.26 7.75 20.41
N ALA A 573 -0.11 7.11 20.24
CA ALA A 573 0.21 5.86 20.93
C ALA A 573 0.39 6.08 22.44
N GLN A 574 1.07 7.15 22.86
CA GLN A 574 1.21 7.52 24.27
C GLN A 574 -0.13 7.77 24.96
N LYS A 575 -1.07 8.46 24.31
CA LYS A 575 -2.43 8.66 24.84
C LYS A 575 -3.21 7.35 25.06
N GLN A 576 -2.78 6.25 24.45
CA GLN A 576 -3.33 4.90 24.64
C GLN A 576 -2.52 4.07 25.65
N GLY A 577 -1.48 4.65 26.24
CA GLY A 577 -0.61 4.04 27.23
C GLY A 577 0.61 3.33 26.64
N TYR A 578 0.96 3.54 25.38
CA TYR A 578 2.20 2.98 24.85
C TYR A 578 3.42 3.83 25.18
N THR A 579 4.55 3.18 25.44
CA THR A 579 5.87 3.80 25.48
C THR A 579 6.57 3.55 24.14
N VAL A 580 7.09 4.62 23.56
CA VAL A 580 7.71 4.58 22.24
C VAL A 580 9.15 4.09 22.39
N VAL A 581 9.56 3.17 21.51
CA VAL A 581 10.91 2.60 21.50
C VAL A 581 11.56 2.94 20.16
N GLY A 582 12.48 3.88 20.19
CA GLY A 582 13.32 4.24 19.05
C GLY A 582 14.51 3.29 18.89
N LEU A 583 15.49 3.73 18.12
CA LEU A 583 16.77 3.06 17.87
C LEU A 583 17.81 4.04 17.34
N HIS A 584 19.09 3.70 17.51
CA HIS A 584 20.20 4.33 16.79
C HIS A 584 21.02 3.32 15.97
N VAL A 585 20.81 2.02 16.17
CA VAL A 585 21.52 0.95 15.46
C VAL A 585 20.56 0.23 14.51
N ASP A 586 20.64 0.59 13.22
CA ASP A 586 19.91 -0.07 12.11
C ASP A 586 20.90 -0.47 10.99
N PRO A 587 21.21 -1.76 10.84
CA PRO A 587 22.08 -2.24 9.78
C PRO A 587 21.39 -2.35 8.40
N ASP A 588 20.15 -1.88 8.26
CA ASP A 588 19.37 -1.97 7.03
C ASP A 588 19.21 -3.43 6.52
N ASP A 589 19.11 -4.40 7.44
CA ASP A 589 19.11 -5.83 7.12
C ASP A 589 17.97 -6.22 6.16
N TRP A 590 16.85 -5.51 6.23
CA TRP A 590 15.72 -5.62 5.32
C TRP A 590 16.07 -5.32 3.85
N LYS A 591 17.05 -4.44 3.58
CA LYS A 591 17.58 -4.14 2.23
C LYS A 591 18.47 -5.25 1.68
N ARG A 592 18.92 -6.18 2.54
CA ARG A 592 19.82 -7.31 2.23
C ARG A 592 21.22 -6.89 1.74
N PRO A 593 21.96 -6.04 2.49
CA PRO A 593 23.27 -5.53 2.07
C PRO A 593 24.39 -6.60 2.09
N GLY A 594 24.15 -7.78 2.67
CA GLY A 594 25.12 -8.85 2.87
C GLY A 594 25.38 -9.10 4.36
N VAL A 595 25.69 -10.35 4.74
CA VAL A 595 25.89 -10.75 6.14
C VAL A 595 26.99 -9.93 6.81
N ASP A 596 28.16 -9.81 6.17
CA ASP A 596 29.28 -9.05 6.73
C ASP A 596 28.94 -7.56 6.91
N ALA A 597 28.19 -6.97 5.99
CA ALA A 597 27.76 -5.58 6.08
C ALA A 597 26.81 -5.36 7.27
N ILE A 598 25.88 -6.29 7.50
CA ILE A 598 24.97 -6.25 8.66
C ILE A 598 25.77 -6.34 9.97
N VAL A 599 26.67 -7.33 10.07
CA VAL A 599 27.50 -7.53 11.26
C VAL A 599 28.37 -6.31 11.54
N GLN A 600 29.08 -5.80 10.53
CA GLN A 600 29.96 -4.64 10.70
C GLN A 600 29.18 -3.36 11.00
N GLY A 601 28.02 -3.16 10.37
CA GLY A 601 27.12 -2.04 10.69
C GLY A 601 26.77 -2.00 12.17
N VAL A 602 26.21 -3.10 12.69
CA VAL A 602 25.86 -3.22 14.12
C VAL A 602 27.08 -2.99 15.02
N LEU A 603 28.23 -3.60 14.72
CA LEU A 603 29.43 -3.47 15.56
C LEU A 603 30.03 -2.06 15.53
N ASN A 604 29.96 -1.35 14.40
CA ASN A 604 30.47 0.00 14.27
C ASN A 604 29.57 1.00 14.98
N ASP A 605 28.25 0.90 14.81
CA ASP A 605 27.30 1.80 15.44
C ASP A 605 27.34 1.62 16.95
N VAL A 606 27.34 0.37 17.45
CA VAL A 606 27.48 0.10 18.89
C VAL A 606 28.80 0.65 19.46
N ALA A 607 29.90 0.58 18.70
CA ALA A 607 31.19 1.14 19.13
C ALA A 607 31.24 2.68 19.10
N GLY A 608 30.35 3.33 18.34
CA GLY A 608 30.25 4.78 18.18
C GLY A 608 29.49 5.50 19.31
N ALA A 609 29.16 4.81 20.41
CA ALA A 609 28.40 5.40 21.52
C ALA A 609 29.05 6.68 22.07
N ALA A 610 28.25 7.73 22.25
CA ALA A 610 28.64 9.00 22.85
C ALA A 610 27.72 9.35 24.04
N PRO A 611 28.08 10.30 24.93
CA PRO A 611 27.24 10.68 26.08
C PRO A 611 25.81 11.11 25.72
N ASP A 612 25.62 11.67 24.53
CA ASP A 612 24.37 12.17 23.93
C ASP A 612 23.75 11.21 22.90
N HIS A 613 24.49 10.15 22.50
CA HIS A 613 24.10 9.18 21.49
C HIS A 613 24.28 7.74 22.00
N SER A 614 23.19 7.18 22.54
CA SER A 614 23.17 5.80 23.04
C SER A 614 22.98 4.78 21.92
N THR A 615 23.56 3.59 22.06
CA THR A 615 23.50 2.51 21.06
C THR A 615 23.04 1.20 21.69
N ASN A 616 22.06 1.31 22.58
CA ASN A 616 21.53 0.24 23.41
C ASN A 616 20.43 -0.56 22.72
N VAL A 617 19.72 -0.01 21.72
CA VAL A 617 18.64 -0.68 21.00
C VAL A 617 19.06 -0.99 19.57
N VAL A 618 19.21 -2.28 19.26
CA VAL A 618 19.55 -2.79 17.92
C VAL A 618 18.28 -3.26 17.22
N LEU A 619 18.01 -2.73 16.03
CA LEU A 619 16.91 -3.17 15.17
C LEU A 619 17.39 -4.22 14.16
N LEU A 620 16.62 -5.30 14.05
CA LEU A 620 16.67 -6.29 12.97
C LEU A 620 15.24 -6.61 12.54
N HIS A 621 15.06 -7.29 11.41
CA HIS A 621 13.72 -7.63 10.92
C HIS A 621 13.49 -9.15 10.93
N ASP A 622 12.36 -9.60 11.51
CA ASP A 622 11.93 -11.00 11.47
C ASP A 622 10.81 -11.28 10.45
N GLY A 623 10.30 -10.23 9.79
CA GLY A 623 9.31 -10.31 8.70
C GLY A 623 9.67 -9.45 7.47
N GLY A 624 8.68 -9.13 6.63
CA GLY A 624 8.83 -8.14 5.55
C GLY A 624 9.60 -8.60 4.30
N GLY A 625 9.72 -9.91 4.05
CA GLY A 625 10.45 -10.48 2.91
C GLY A 625 11.53 -11.47 3.29
N ASN A 626 12.57 -11.64 2.46
CA ASN A 626 13.62 -12.63 2.71
C ASN A 626 14.65 -12.14 3.76
N ARG A 627 14.69 -12.81 4.91
CA ARG A 627 15.57 -12.51 6.06
C ARG A 627 16.73 -13.48 6.26
N GLU A 628 17.15 -14.22 5.22
CA GLU A 628 18.24 -15.21 5.36
C GLU A 628 19.55 -14.59 5.86
N GLN A 629 19.90 -13.38 5.38
CA GLN A 629 21.11 -12.69 5.83
C GLN A 629 21.03 -12.29 7.31
N THR A 630 19.85 -11.90 7.80
CA THR A 630 19.60 -11.63 9.23
C THR A 630 19.80 -12.89 10.07
N ILE A 631 19.29 -14.04 9.60
CA ILE A 631 19.48 -15.34 10.26
C ILE A 631 20.97 -15.70 10.38
N GLU A 632 21.75 -15.49 9.32
CA GLU A 632 23.18 -15.79 9.30
C GLU A 632 24.00 -14.80 10.16
N ALA A 633 23.63 -13.52 10.17
CA ALA A 633 24.33 -12.47 10.90
C ALA A 633 24.08 -12.53 12.43
N LEU A 634 22.85 -12.84 12.85
CA LEU A 634 22.42 -12.80 14.25
C LEU A 634 23.35 -13.54 15.24
N PRO A 635 23.74 -14.82 15.02
CA PRO A 635 24.63 -15.51 15.96
C PRO A 635 26.05 -14.90 16.00
N ILE A 636 26.50 -14.27 14.91
CA ILE A 636 27.80 -13.60 14.86
C ILE A 636 27.74 -12.31 15.69
N ILE A 637 26.70 -11.49 15.47
CA ILE A 637 26.43 -10.27 16.24
C ILE A 637 26.43 -10.56 17.75
N ILE A 638 25.69 -11.59 18.17
CA ILE A 638 25.57 -11.97 19.58
C ILE A 638 26.93 -12.31 20.19
N ARG A 639 27.74 -13.11 19.49
CA ARG A 639 29.05 -13.56 20.00
C ARG A 639 30.07 -12.43 20.02
N GLU A 640 30.13 -11.62 18.98
CA GLU A 640 31.07 -10.49 18.88
C GLU A 640 30.78 -9.42 19.94
N LEU A 641 29.50 -9.06 20.14
CA LEU A 641 29.12 -8.11 21.18
C LEU A 641 29.40 -8.66 22.59
N ARG A 642 29.14 -9.94 22.84
CA ARG A 642 29.54 -10.59 24.11
C ARG A 642 31.05 -10.58 24.32
N ALA A 643 31.82 -10.86 23.27
CA ALA A 643 33.29 -10.82 23.33
C ALA A 643 33.82 -9.42 23.66
N ARG A 644 33.08 -8.38 23.26
CA ARG A 644 33.33 -6.97 23.60
C ARG A 644 32.77 -6.55 24.97
N GLY A 645 32.18 -7.46 25.74
CA GLY A 645 31.71 -7.24 27.11
C GLY A 645 30.25 -6.79 27.24
N TYR A 646 29.47 -6.79 26.16
CA TYR A 646 28.05 -6.45 26.22
C TYR A 646 27.20 -7.63 26.71
N SER A 647 26.15 -7.31 27.47
CA SER A 647 25.12 -8.24 27.93
C SER A 647 23.80 -7.93 27.25
N PHE A 648 23.03 -8.97 26.93
CA PHE A 648 21.75 -8.81 26.24
C PHE A 648 20.59 -8.75 27.23
N VAL A 649 19.72 -7.77 27.05
CA VAL A 649 18.58 -7.48 27.91
C VAL A 649 17.35 -7.15 27.05
N PRO A 650 16.12 -7.34 27.54
CA PRO A 650 14.97 -6.83 26.84
C PRO A 650 14.81 -5.30 27.04
N VAL A 651 14.00 -4.65 26.21
CA VAL A 651 13.77 -3.19 26.28
C VAL A 651 13.25 -2.75 27.65
N SER A 652 12.38 -3.54 28.31
CA SER A 652 11.88 -3.20 29.65
C SER A 652 13.00 -2.99 30.68
N LYS A 653 14.08 -3.78 30.60
CA LYS A 653 15.19 -3.69 31.55
C LYS A 653 15.99 -2.40 31.37
N LEU A 654 16.17 -1.94 30.12
CA LEU A 654 16.72 -0.62 29.83
C LEU A 654 15.83 0.48 30.43
N ALA A 655 14.50 0.33 30.35
CA ALA A 655 13.53 1.27 30.93
C ALA A 655 13.42 1.21 32.47
N GLY A 656 14.12 0.28 33.14
CA GLY A 656 13.93 0.01 34.58
C GLY A 656 12.56 -0.58 34.94
N LEU A 657 11.88 -1.23 33.98
CA LEU A 657 10.57 -1.85 34.12
C LEU A 657 10.68 -3.37 34.18
N SER A 658 9.66 -4.01 34.76
CA SER A 658 9.50 -5.46 34.75
C SER A 658 8.71 -5.96 33.53
N TYR A 659 8.86 -7.25 33.22
CA TYR A 659 8.11 -7.93 32.15
C TYR A 659 6.59 -7.76 32.29
N ASP A 660 6.05 -7.88 33.51
CA ASP A 660 4.61 -7.76 33.75
C ASP A 660 4.11 -6.30 33.67
N GLU A 661 4.99 -5.30 33.78
CA GLU A 661 4.61 -3.90 33.53
C GLU A 661 4.49 -3.61 32.04
N VAL A 662 5.42 -4.10 31.21
CA VAL A 662 5.38 -3.91 29.76
C VAL A 662 4.41 -4.86 29.05
N MET A 663 4.14 -6.03 29.64
CA MET A 663 3.22 -7.04 29.14
C MET A 663 2.23 -7.55 30.20
N PRO A 664 1.32 -6.69 30.70
CA PRO A 664 0.45 -7.03 31.83
C PRO A 664 -0.50 -8.18 31.52
N PRO A 665 -0.74 -9.10 32.47
CA PRO A 665 -1.75 -10.14 32.32
C PRO A 665 -3.16 -9.52 32.27
N ILE A 666 -4.02 -10.04 31.40
CA ILE A 666 -5.38 -9.54 31.24
C ILE A 666 -6.27 -10.02 32.40
N SER A 667 -7.05 -9.11 32.99
CA SER A 667 -7.95 -9.38 34.12
C SER A 667 -9.31 -8.66 33.99
N GLY A 668 -10.28 -8.98 34.86
CA GLY A 668 -11.55 -8.27 34.96
C GLY A 668 -12.46 -8.33 33.72
N SER A 669 -13.11 -7.21 33.38
CA SER A 669 -14.01 -7.08 32.23
C SER A 669 -13.29 -7.17 30.89
N ASP A 670 -12.02 -6.75 30.83
CA ASP A 670 -11.20 -6.92 29.62
C ASP A 670 -10.97 -8.39 29.30
N LEU A 671 -10.88 -9.27 30.30
CA LEU A 671 -10.77 -10.71 30.05
C LEU A 671 -12.02 -11.26 29.33
N LEU A 672 -13.21 -10.73 29.61
CA LEU A 672 -14.44 -11.16 28.95
C LEU A 672 -14.53 -10.65 27.50
N ALA A 673 -14.16 -9.39 27.27
CA ALA A 673 -14.04 -8.82 25.93
C ALA A 673 -13.00 -9.57 25.10
N VAL A 674 -11.81 -9.79 25.67
CA VAL A 674 -10.73 -10.56 25.04
C VAL A 674 -11.17 -12.00 24.75
N ARG A 675 -11.91 -12.68 25.63
CA ARG A 675 -12.45 -14.02 25.32
C ARG A 675 -13.45 -14.02 24.17
N ALA A 676 -14.29 -12.99 24.05
CA ALA A 676 -15.16 -12.83 22.90
C ALA A 676 -14.33 -12.58 21.62
N ASP A 677 -13.32 -11.73 21.70
CA ASP A 677 -12.38 -11.46 20.60
C ASP A 677 -11.60 -12.71 20.20
N VAL A 678 -11.15 -13.53 21.16
CA VAL A 678 -10.53 -14.85 20.89
C VAL A 678 -11.45 -15.70 20.04
N ALA A 679 -12.71 -15.84 20.43
CA ALA A 679 -13.67 -16.63 19.67
C ALA A 679 -13.85 -16.08 18.25
N ILE A 680 -13.93 -14.74 18.11
CA ILE A 680 -14.10 -14.08 16.82
C ILE A 680 -12.85 -14.23 15.95
N PHE A 681 -11.65 -13.95 16.47
CA PHE A 681 -10.40 -14.10 15.73
C PHE A 681 -10.12 -15.55 15.32
N ILE A 682 -10.45 -16.53 16.17
CA ILE A 682 -10.38 -17.96 15.80
C ILE A 682 -11.34 -18.27 14.66
N VAL A 683 -12.58 -17.76 14.72
CA VAL A 683 -13.57 -17.93 13.64
C VAL A 683 -13.09 -17.26 12.35
N LEU A 684 -12.53 -16.05 12.42
CA LEU A 684 -11.99 -15.33 11.26
C LEU A 684 -10.78 -16.07 10.66
N ALA A 685 -9.85 -16.55 11.49
CA ALA A 685 -8.72 -17.36 11.06
C ALA A 685 -9.17 -18.68 10.42
N ALA A 686 -10.19 -19.34 10.99
CA ALA A 686 -10.79 -20.55 10.44
C ALA A 686 -11.49 -20.30 9.10
N ILE A 687 -12.21 -19.18 8.96
CA ILE A 687 -12.83 -18.75 7.70
C ILE A 687 -11.74 -18.48 6.65
N ALA A 688 -10.71 -17.72 6.99
CA ALA A 688 -9.61 -17.40 6.07
C ALA A 688 -8.88 -18.66 5.60
N SER A 689 -8.57 -19.58 6.52
CA SER A 689 -7.98 -20.89 6.21
C SER A 689 -8.92 -21.75 5.35
N GLY A 690 -10.20 -21.79 5.69
CA GLY A 690 -11.23 -22.51 4.95
C GLY A 690 -11.39 -22.00 3.51
N LEU A 691 -11.41 -20.67 3.31
CA LEU A 691 -11.45 -20.05 1.99
C LEU A 691 -10.20 -20.41 1.17
N ARG A 692 -9.01 -20.34 1.78
CA ARG A 692 -7.74 -20.70 1.13
C ARG A 692 -7.76 -22.15 0.61
N TRP A 693 -8.15 -23.10 1.45
CA TRP A 693 -8.27 -24.51 1.07
C TRP A 693 -9.37 -24.75 0.05
N MET A 694 -10.52 -24.09 0.21
CA MET A 694 -11.62 -24.15 -0.76
C MET A 694 -11.16 -23.68 -2.14
N PHE A 695 -10.41 -22.58 -2.22
CA PHE A 695 -9.86 -22.07 -3.49
C PHE A 695 -8.82 -23.00 -4.08
N PHE A 696 -7.88 -23.49 -3.25
CA PHE A 696 -6.89 -24.47 -3.69
C PHE A 696 -7.54 -25.73 -4.29
N ILE A 697 -8.54 -26.29 -3.60
CA ILE A 697 -9.28 -27.47 -4.05
C ILE A 697 -10.08 -27.14 -5.32
N ALA A 698 -10.77 -26.00 -5.38
CA ALA A 698 -11.56 -25.61 -6.54
C ALA A 698 -10.68 -25.43 -7.79
N ILE A 699 -9.57 -24.70 -7.68
CA ILE A 699 -8.65 -24.47 -8.80
C ILE A 699 -8.06 -25.81 -9.28
N THR A 700 -7.58 -26.64 -8.35
CA THR A 700 -7.00 -27.95 -8.65
C THR A 700 -8.01 -28.87 -9.33
N LEU A 701 -9.24 -28.97 -8.81
CA LEU A 701 -10.30 -29.77 -9.40
C LEU A 701 -10.73 -29.25 -10.78
N GLY A 702 -10.79 -27.93 -10.97
CA GLY A 702 -11.12 -27.32 -12.26
C GLY A 702 -10.09 -27.65 -13.34
N ILE A 703 -8.79 -27.49 -13.02
CA ILE A 703 -7.68 -27.84 -13.91
C ILE A 703 -7.68 -29.34 -14.22
N ALA A 704 -7.77 -30.18 -13.17
CA ALA A 704 -7.78 -31.63 -13.33
C ALA A 704 -8.95 -32.08 -14.22
N ARG A 705 -10.16 -31.54 -14.01
CA ARG A 705 -11.33 -31.85 -14.85
C ARG A 705 -11.07 -31.50 -16.31
N ALA A 706 -10.57 -30.30 -16.61
CA ALA A 706 -10.32 -29.86 -17.98
C ALA A 706 -9.30 -30.76 -18.70
N LEU A 707 -8.20 -31.10 -18.04
CA LEU A 707 -7.18 -32.00 -18.57
C LEU A 707 -7.71 -33.42 -18.77
N ILE A 708 -8.44 -33.96 -17.78
CA ILE A 708 -9.04 -35.31 -17.86
C ILE A 708 -10.06 -35.39 -18.99
N LEU A 709 -10.98 -34.43 -19.12
CA LEU A 709 -11.97 -34.42 -20.19
C LEU A 709 -11.30 -34.34 -21.57
N ALA A 710 -10.30 -33.48 -21.73
CA ALA A 710 -9.54 -33.37 -22.98
C ALA A 710 -8.82 -34.69 -23.32
N ALA A 711 -8.14 -35.31 -22.35
CA ALA A 711 -7.44 -36.58 -22.54
C ALA A 711 -8.39 -37.74 -22.86
N LEU A 712 -9.52 -37.84 -22.16
CA LEU A 712 -10.54 -38.86 -22.40
C LEU A 712 -11.20 -38.69 -23.78
N ALA A 713 -11.51 -37.46 -24.17
CA ALA A 713 -12.08 -37.17 -25.47
C ALA A 713 -11.10 -37.49 -26.62
N LEU A 714 -9.80 -37.23 -26.45
CA LEU A 714 -8.75 -37.65 -27.38
C LEU A 714 -8.65 -39.17 -27.47
N ARG A 715 -8.64 -39.86 -26.34
CA ARG A 715 -8.62 -41.34 -26.29
C ARG A 715 -9.83 -41.95 -26.97
N GLN A 716 -11.02 -41.36 -26.79
CA GLN A 716 -12.24 -41.84 -27.41
C GLN A 716 -12.20 -41.67 -28.94
N ARG A 717 -11.70 -40.53 -29.45
CA ARG A 717 -11.51 -40.32 -30.89
C ARG A 717 -10.61 -41.38 -31.53
N LEU A 718 -9.58 -41.83 -30.82
CA LEU A 718 -8.69 -42.89 -31.31
C LEU A 718 -9.41 -44.25 -31.40
N ARG A 719 -10.40 -44.51 -30.53
CA ARG A 719 -11.22 -45.73 -30.51
C ARG A 719 -12.36 -45.72 -31.54
N GLU A 720 -12.88 -44.55 -31.90
CA GLU A 720 -14.01 -44.37 -32.84
C GLU A 720 -13.69 -44.71 -34.32
N ARG A 721 -12.46 -45.12 -34.65
CA ARG A 721 -11.98 -45.36 -36.03
C ARG A 721 -12.49 -46.65 -36.73
N GLY A 722 -13.56 -47.27 -36.24
CA GLY A 722 -14.16 -48.45 -36.89
C GLY A 722 -15.11 -48.07 -38.05
N GLU A 723 -15.26 -48.95 -39.04
CA GLU A 723 -16.34 -48.83 -40.03
C GLU A 723 -17.69 -48.91 -39.34
N ALA A 724 -18.60 -47.98 -39.68
CA ALA A 724 -19.90 -47.95 -39.06
C ALA A 724 -20.81 -49.04 -39.63
N PRO A 725 -21.57 -49.76 -38.78
CA PRO A 725 -22.47 -50.79 -39.24
C PRO A 725 -23.52 -50.22 -40.20
N VAL A 726 -23.80 -50.93 -41.29
CA VAL A 726 -24.89 -50.60 -42.21
C VAL A 726 -26.18 -51.15 -41.63
N TYR A 727 -26.98 -50.26 -41.03
CA TYR A 727 -28.27 -50.60 -40.42
C TYR A 727 -29.27 -49.47 -40.68
N THR A 728 -30.41 -49.80 -41.29
CA THR A 728 -31.42 -48.85 -41.77
C THR A 728 -32.82 -49.20 -41.22
N PRO A 729 -33.07 -49.01 -39.92
CA PRO A 729 -34.37 -49.26 -39.29
C PRO A 729 -35.44 -48.25 -39.76
N THR A 730 -36.72 -48.53 -39.49
CA THR A 730 -37.78 -47.53 -39.70
C THR A 730 -37.64 -46.39 -38.69
N VAL A 731 -37.77 -45.15 -39.15
CA VAL A 731 -37.56 -43.94 -38.34
C VAL A 731 -38.82 -43.08 -38.31
N SER A 732 -39.24 -42.69 -37.10
CA SER A 732 -40.20 -41.60 -36.90
C SER A 732 -39.48 -40.39 -36.32
N VAL A 733 -39.54 -39.26 -37.01
CA VAL A 733 -39.06 -37.96 -36.52
C VAL A 733 -40.23 -37.21 -35.90
N ILE A 734 -40.05 -36.70 -34.69
CA ILE A 734 -41.06 -35.91 -33.97
C ILE A 734 -40.53 -34.49 -33.78
N ILE A 735 -41.30 -33.50 -34.25
CA ILE A 735 -41.03 -32.07 -34.03
C ILE A 735 -42.10 -31.49 -33.11
N PRO A 736 -41.84 -31.30 -31.81
CA PRO A 736 -42.73 -30.55 -30.94
C PRO A 736 -42.65 -29.06 -31.28
N ALA A 737 -43.79 -28.40 -31.45
CA ALA A 737 -43.88 -26.99 -31.81
C ALA A 737 -44.85 -26.24 -30.87
N TYR A 738 -44.47 -25.02 -30.46
CA TYR A 738 -45.37 -24.09 -29.78
C TYR A 738 -44.99 -22.65 -30.11
N ASN A 739 -45.78 -22.03 -30.98
CA ASN A 739 -45.55 -20.71 -31.54
C ASN A 739 -44.21 -20.56 -32.28
N GLU A 740 -43.99 -21.40 -33.28
CA GLU A 740 -42.75 -21.57 -34.05
C GLU A 740 -42.91 -21.19 -35.54
N GLU A 741 -43.83 -20.27 -35.86
CA GLU A 741 -44.18 -19.88 -37.24
C GLU A 741 -42.97 -19.42 -38.09
N ARG A 742 -41.92 -18.89 -37.46
CA ARG A 742 -40.72 -18.37 -38.13
C ARG A 742 -39.74 -19.46 -38.58
N VAL A 743 -39.82 -20.66 -38.01
CA VAL A 743 -38.78 -21.71 -38.18
C VAL A 743 -39.36 -23.05 -38.62
N ILE A 744 -40.61 -23.35 -38.30
CA ILE A 744 -41.20 -24.70 -38.47
C ILE A 744 -41.13 -25.22 -39.91
N GLU A 745 -41.41 -24.36 -40.90
CA GLU A 745 -41.38 -24.77 -42.31
C GLU A 745 -40.00 -25.25 -42.73
N SER A 746 -38.95 -24.48 -42.40
CA SER A 746 -37.58 -24.81 -42.76
C SER A 746 -37.12 -26.13 -42.12
N SER A 747 -37.48 -26.36 -40.86
CA SER A 747 -37.15 -27.58 -40.12
C SER A 747 -37.81 -28.81 -40.75
N VAL A 748 -39.10 -28.71 -41.12
CA VAL A 748 -39.81 -29.79 -41.82
C VAL A 748 -39.14 -30.07 -43.18
N ARG A 749 -38.84 -29.04 -43.99
CA ARG A 749 -38.15 -29.23 -45.28
C ARG A 749 -36.79 -29.93 -45.11
N ARG A 750 -36.02 -29.58 -44.08
CA ARG A 750 -34.71 -30.21 -43.83
C ARG A 750 -34.81 -31.67 -43.43
N VAL A 751 -35.79 -32.03 -42.61
CA VAL A 751 -36.02 -33.45 -42.28
C VAL A 751 -36.39 -34.24 -43.54
N LEU A 752 -37.31 -33.73 -44.37
CA LEU A 752 -37.73 -34.40 -45.60
C LEU A 752 -36.63 -34.50 -46.67
N ALA A 753 -35.62 -33.61 -46.61
CA ALA A 753 -34.44 -33.60 -47.47
C ALA A 753 -33.28 -34.48 -46.95
N SER A 754 -33.48 -35.23 -45.86
CA SER A 754 -32.45 -36.11 -45.31
C SER A 754 -32.20 -37.34 -46.21
N ASP A 755 -30.94 -37.77 -46.27
CA ASP A 755 -30.47 -38.96 -46.99
C ASP A 755 -30.84 -40.23 -46.20
N TYR A 756 -32.13 -40.56 -46.16
CA TYR A 756 -32.66 -41.74 -45.48
C TYR A 756 -33.90 -42.31 -46.20
N PRO A 757 -33.97 -43.63 -46.44
CA PRO A 757 -34.95 -44.22 -47.36
C PRO A 757 -36.41 -44.19 -46.88
N ALA A 758 -36.66 -44.23 -45.57
CA ALA A 758 -38.01 -44.25 -45.01
C ALA A 758 -38.11 -43.36 -43.76
N ILE A 759 -38.74 -42.20 -43.90
CA ILE A 759 -38.94 -41.21 -42.83
C ILE A 759 -40.45 -41.01 -42.64
N GLU A 760 -40.95 -41.25 -41.42
CA GLU A 760 -42.23 -40.73 -40.95
C GLU A 760 -41.95 -39.47 -40.13
N LEU A 761 -42.63 -38.36 -40.41
CA LEU A 761 -42.46 -37.10 -39.71
C LEU A 761 -43.77 -36.70 -39.04
N ILE A 762 -43.73 -36.50 -37.72
CA ILE A 762 -44.87 -36.06 -36.92
C ILE A 762 -44.56 -34.67 -36.36
N VAL A 763 -45.31 -33.66 -36.77
CA VAL A 763 -45.27 -32.34 -36.17
C VAL A 763 -46.34 -32.27 -35.08
N ALA A 764 -45.91 -32.12 -33.84
CA ALA A 764 -46.79 -32.06 -32.66
C ALA A 764 -46.93 -30.61 -32.18
N ASP A 765 -47.95 -29.92 -32.68
CA ASP A 765 -48.28 -28.56 -32.27
C ASP A 765 -48.99 -28.56 -30.90
N ASP A 766 -48.29 -28.10 -29.87
CA ASP A 766 -48.75 -27.99 -28.48
C ASP A 766 -49.68 -26.78 -28.26
N GLY A 767 -50.65 -26.60 -29.15
CA GLY A 767 -51.68 -25.57 -29.07
C GLY A 767 -51.17 -24.16 -29.36
N SER A 768 -50.36 -24.00 -30.41
CA SER A 768 -49.89 -22.69 -30.90
C SER A 768 -51.02 -21.68 -31.08
N LYS A 769 -50.67 -20.41 -30.84
CA LYS A 769 -51.52 -19.22 -30.99
C LYS A 769 -51.13 -18.38 -32.21
N ASP A 770 -50.04 -18.74 -32.88
CA ASP A 770 -49.58 -18.15 -34.13
C ASP A 770 -49.87 -19.08 -35.32
N ARG A 771 -49.28 -18.81 -36.49
CA ARG A 771 -49.57 -19.53 -37.73
C ARG A 771 -48.85 -20.88 -37.87
N THR A 772 -48.28 -21.45 -36.80
CA THR A 772 -47.48 -22.69 -36.85
C THR A 772 -48.21 -23.85 -37.52
N SER A 773 -49.40 -24.24 -37.03
CA SER A 773 -50.20 -25.32 -37.63
C SER A 773 -50.64 -24.99 -39.06
N GLU A 774 -51.03 -23.74 -39.33
CA GLU A 774 -51.45 -23.30 -40.67
C GLU A 774 -50.35 -23.46 -41.70
N ILE A 775 -49.12 -23.08 -41.35
CA ILE A 775 -47.94 -23.17 -42.23
C ILE A 775 -47.65 -24.64 -42.55
N VAL A 776 -47.70 -25.53 -41.56
CA VAL A 776 -47.42 -26.96 -41.78
C VAL A 776 -48.51 -27.60 -42.63
N ALA A 777 -49.78 -27.33 -42.34
CA ALA A 777 -50.90 -27.84 -43.12
C ALA A 777 -50.84 -27.36 -44.58
N ALA A 778 -50.56 -26.08 -44.81
CA ALA A 778 -50.49 -25.49 -46.15
C ALA A 778 -49.29 -25.98 -46.96
N ALA A 779 -48.12 -26.16 -46.34
CA ALA A 779 -46.90 -26.53 -47.06
C ALA A 779 -46.68 -28.04 -47.22
N PHE A 780 -47.26 -28.87 -46.34
CA PHE A 780 -46.97 -30.31 -46.27
C PHE A 780 -48.20 -31.22 -46.09
N GLY A 781 -49.42 -30.69 -46.12
CA GLY A 781 -50.64 -31.48 -45.92
C GLY A 781 -50.83 -32.62 -46.94
N ASP A 782 -50.25 -32.48 -48.14
CA ASP A 782 -50.30 -33.50 -49.20
C ASP A 782 -49.10 -34.47 -49.19
N ASP A 783 -48.09 -34.27 -48.33
CA ASP A 783 -46.95 -35.18 -48.22
C ASP A 783 -47.31 -36.36 -47.29
N PRO A 784 -47.41 -37.61 -47.79
CA PRO A 784 -47.85 -38.75 -46.99
C PRO A 784 -46.86 -39.13 -45.87
N ARG A 785 -45.66 -38.55 -45.88
CA ARG A 785 -44.67 -38.73 -44.81
C ARG A 785 -44.94 -37.82 -43.61
N VAL A 786 -45.74 -36.77 -43.74
CA VAL A 786 -45.95 -35.74 -42.71
C VAL A 786 -47.32 -35.90 -42.05
N THR A 787 -47.33 -35.95 -40.72
CA THR A 787 -48.55 -35.93 -39.89
C THR A 787 -48.53 -34.72 -38.96
N LEU A 788 -49.54 -33.85 -39.05
CA LEU A 788 -49.71 -32.72 -38.14
C LEU A 788 -50.68 -33.11 -37.01
N LEU A 789 -50.24 -32.97 -35.76
CA LEU A 789 -51.05 -33.15 -34.56
C LEU A 789 -51.25 -31.81 -33.87
N THR A 790 -52.47 -31.28 -33.88
CA THR A 790 -52.83 -30.07 -33.13
C THR A 790 -53.40 -30.46 -31.76
N LEU A 791 -52.71 -30.07 -30.69
CA LEU A 791 -52.99 -30.47 -29.32
C LEU A 791 -53.47 -29.27 -28.47
N VAL A 792 -54.01 -29.57 -27.28
CA VAL A 792 -54.21 -28.56 -26.23
C VAL A 792 -52.88 -28.39 -25.49
N ASN A 793 -52.47 -27.14 -25.25
CA ASN A 793 -51.19 -26.83 -24.62
C ASN A 793 -51.01 -27.58 -23.28
N GLY A 794 -50.10 -28.54 -23.27
CA GLY A 794 -49.73 -29.35 -22.12
C GLY A 794 -48.23 -29.32 -21.81
N GLY A 795 -47.44 -28.61 -22.63
CA GLY A 795 -45.99 -28.54 -22.55
C GLY A 795 -45.31 -29.53 -23.49
N LYS A 796 -44.02 -29.28 -23.75
CA LYS A 796 -43.19 -30.04 -24.71
C LYS A 796 -43.20 -31.55 -24.47
N ALA A 797 -43.01 -32.00 -23.24
CA ALA A 797 -43.00 -33.43 -22.90
C ALA A 797 -44.36 -34.11 -23.18
N ALA A 798 -45.47 -33.43 -22.86
CA ALA A 798 -46.81 -33.94 -23.15
C ALA A 798 -47.05 -34.05 -24.66
N ALA A 799 -46.65 -33.04 -25.45
CA ALA A 799 -46.74 -33.07 -26.90
C ALA A 799 -45.90 -34.21 -27.51
N LEU A 800 -44.66 -34.40 -27.04
CA LEU A 800 -43.80 -35.51 -27.43
C LEU A 800 -44.44 -36.87 -27.12
N ASN A 801 -45.03 -37.05 -25.94
CA ASN A 801 -45.72 -38.29 -25.55
C ASN A 801 -46.95 -38.58 -26.44
N ARG A 802 -47.73 -37.55 -26.81
CA ARG A 802 -48.87 -37.74 -27.73
C ARG A 802 -48.43 -38.11 -29.14
N ALA A 803 -47.34 -37.52 -29.62
CA ALA A 803 -46.76 -37.88 -30.91
C ALA A 803 -46.15 -39.30 -30.89
N LEU A 804 -45.51 -39.69 -29.78
CA LEU A 804 -44.93 -41.02 -29.60
C LEU A 804 -45.97 -42.14 -29.73
N GLN A 805 -47.21 -41.90 -29.30
CA GLN A 805 -48.33 -42.84 -29.45
C GLN A 805 -48.72 -43.10 -30.92
N GLN A 806 -48.45 -42.14 -31.81
CA GLN A 806 -48.78 -42.26 -33.24
C GLN A 806 -47.59 -42.68 -34.10
N ALA A 807 -46.37 -42.46 -33.63
CA ALA A 807 -45.16 -42.89 -34.31
C ALA A 807 -45.19 -44.40 -34.56
N LYS A 808 -44.62 -44.85 -35.67
CA LYS A 808 -44.54 -46.28 -36.08
C LYS A 808 -43.12 -46.82 -36.21
N GLY A 809 -42.12 -45.93 -36.22
CA GLY A 809 -40.71 -46.28 -36.38
C GLY A 809 -40.16 -47.09 -35.20
N GLU A 810 -39.22 -47.98 -35.50
CA GLU A 810 -38.39 -48.67 -34.50
C GLU A 810 -37.49 -47.68 -33.75
N VAL A 811 -37.00 -46.66 -34.46
CA VAL A 811 -36.20 -45.58 -33.92
C VAL A 811 -37.01 -44.28 -33.95
N ILE A 812 -37.04 -43.60 -32.81
CA ILE A 812 -37.70 -42.32 -32.61
C ILE A 812 -36.63 -41.24 -32.56
N ILE A 813 -36.72 -40.24 -33.41
CA ILE A 813 -35.83 -39.08 -33.43
C ILE A 813 -36.63 -37.87 -32.99
N ALA A 814 -36.16 -37.16 -31.97
CA ALA A 814 -36.74 -35.88 -31.60
C ALA A 814 -35.89 -34.74 -32.18
N LEU A 815 -36.58 -33.71 -32.68
CA LEU A 815 -35.99 -32.52 -33.27
C LEU A 815 -36.73 -31.28 -32.77
N ASP A 816 -36.02 -30.31 -32.19
CA ASP A 816 -36.62 -29.02 -31.83
C ASP A 816 -37.01 -28.23 -33.10
N ALA A 817 -38.14 -27.51 -33.06
CA ALA A 817 -38.69 -26.79 -34.21
C ALA A 817 -37.77 -25.71 -34.82
N ASP A 818 -36.73 -25.27 -34.10
CA ASP A 818 -35.73 -24.30 -34.53
C ASP A 818 -34.44 -24.93 -35.09
N THR A 819 -34.41 -26.25 -35.21
CA THR A 819 -33.17 -26.99 -35.48
C THR A 819 -33.18 -27.60 -36.89
N GLN A 820 -32.04 -27.50 -37.56
CA GLN A 820 -31.84 -27.93 -38.96
C GLN A 820 -30.85 -29.10 -39.01
N PHE A 821 -31.30 -30.27 -39.47
CA PHE A 821 -30.43 -31.42 -39.70
C PHE A 821 -29.61 -31.28 -40.99
N GLU A 822 -28.38 -31.78 -40.95
CA GLU A 822 -27.60 -32.05 -42.16
C GLU A 822 -28.15 -33.32 -42.85
N PRO A 823 -27.99 -33.48 -44.18
CA PRO A 823 -28.63 -34.57 -44.92
C PRO A 823 -28.37 -35.96 -44.33
N GLU A 824 -27.15 -36.19 -43.86
CA GLU A 824 -26.69 -37.45 -43.28
C GLU A 824 -27.05 -37.66 -41.80
N THR A 825 -27.62 -36.68 -41.09
CA THR A 825 -27.80 -36.73 -39.64
C THR A 825 -28.68 -37.89 -39.18
N ILE A 826 -29.82 -38.13 -39.84
CA ILE A 826 -30.72 -39.24 -39.52
C ILE A 826 -30.01 -40.59 -39.69
N ARG A 827 -29.33 -40.78 -40.83
CA ARG A 827 -28.53 -41.99 -41.12
C ARG A 827 -27.43 -42.22 -40.08
N ARG A 828 -26.75 -41.15 -39.66
CA ARG A 828 -25.69 -41.18 -38.64
C ARG A 828 -26.22 -41.58 -37.26
N LEU A 829 -27.41 -41.12 -36.89
CA LEU A 829 -28.06 -41.53 -35.64
C LEU A 829 -28.57 -42.97 -35.69
N ALA A 830 -29.30 -43.34 -36.73
CA ALA A 830 -29.99 -44.62 -36.85
C ALA A 830 -29.03 -45.83 -36.87
N ARG A 831 -27.84 -45.69 -37.47
CA ARG A 831 -26.87 -46.79 -37.61
C ARG A 831 -26.45 -47.44 -36.29
N TRP A 832 -26.45 -46.69 -35.20
CA TRP A 832 -25.99 -47.19 -33.90
C TRP A 832 -26.95 -48.21 -33.28
N PHE A 833 -28.21 -48.23 -33.68
CA PHE A 833 -29.19 -49.20 -33.21
C PHE A 833 -28.97 -50.61 -33.78
N ALA A 834 -27.91 -50.82 -34.57
CA ALA A 834 -27.39 -52.16 -34.86
C ALA A 834 -26.93 -52.90 -33.59
N ASP A 835 -26.57 -52.17 -32.52
CA ASP A 835 -26.33 -52.75 -31.18
C ASP A 835 -27.64 -52.74 -30.38
N ASP A 836 -28.17 -53.92 -30.09
CA ASP A 836 -29.40 -54.13 -29.32
C ASP A 836 -29.33 -53.58 -27.89
N LYS A 837 -28.13 -53.30 -27.36
CA LYS A 837 -27.98 -52.70 -26.02
C LYS A 837 -28.11 -51.18 -26.04
N ILE A 838 -28.06 -50.55 -27.21
CA ILE A 838 -28.16 -49.09 -27.33
C ILE A 838 -29.65 -48.69 -27.31
N GLY A 839 -30.01 -47.94 -26.27
CA GLY A 839 -31.34 -47.37 -26.11
C GLY A 839 -31.44 -45.93 -26.60
N ALA A 840 -30.34 -45.18 -26.64
CA ALA A 840 -30.32 -43.82 -27.16
C ALA A 840 -28.97 -43.38 -27.75
N VAL A 841 -29.01 -42.42 -28.66
CA VAL A 841 -27.86 -41.86 -29.37
C VAL A 841 -27.96 -40.34 -29.35
N ALA A 842 -26.95 -39.66 -28.81
CA ALA A 842 -26.83 -38.22 -28.89
C ALA A 842 -26.10 -37.79 -30.16
N GLY A 843 -26.60 -36.75 -30.84
CA GLY A 843 -25.86 -36.07 -31.90
C GLY A 843 -25.16 -34.79 -31.42
N SER A 844 -24.43 -34.15 -32.34
CA SER A 844 -23.70 -32.91 -32.09
C SER A 844 -24.54 -31.68 -32.43
N ALA A 845 -25.12 -31.03 -31.42
CA ALA A 845 -25.74 -29.71 -31.59
C ALA A 845 -24.67 -28.64 -31.85
N GLN A 846 -24.94 -27.74 -32.81
CA GLN A 846 -24.08 -26.64 -33.22
C GLN A 846 -24.92 -25.36 -33.36
N VAL A 847 -24.32 -24.20 -33.06
CA VAL A 847 -25.01 -22.90 -33.21
C VAL A 847 -24.98 -22.46 -34.67
N GLY A 848 -26.16 -22.23 -35.25
CA GLY A 848 -26.31 -21.79 -36.64
C GLY A 848 -26.36 -20.26 -36.83
N ASN A 849 -26.80 -19.49 -35.83
CA ASN A 849 -26.97 -18.03 -35.91
C ASN A 849 -25.83 -17.26 -35.18
N ARG A 850 -24.59 -17.35 -35.66
CA ARG A 850 -23.39 -16.77 -35.00
C ARG A 850 -23.20 -15.25 -35.21
N VAL A 851 -24.29 -14.51 -35.12
CA VAL A 851 -24.42 -13.11 -35.54
C VAL A 851 -23.82 -12.09 -34.59
N ASN A 852 -23.57 -12.47 -33.32
CA ASN A 852 -23.07 -11.54 -32.30
C ASN A 852 -22.24 -12.22 -31.20
N LEU A 853 -21.80 -11.46 -30.20
CA LEU A 853 -20.95 -11.98 -29.13
C LEU A 853 -21.63 -13.10 -28.31
N VAL A 854 -22.92 -12.98 -28.01
CA VAL A 854 -23.68 -13.96 -27.21
C VAL A 854 -23.75 -15.31 -27.92
N THR A 855 -24.13 -15.29 -29.20
CA THR A 855 -24.27 -16.48 -30.05
C THR A 855 -22.93 -17.14 -30.34
N ARG A 856 -21.86 -16.35 -30.54
CA ARG A 856 -20.48 -16.86 -30.68
C ARG A 856 -19.96 -17.48 -29.38
N TRP A 857 -20.25 -16.89 -28.21
CA TRP A 857 -19.88 -17.49 -26.93
C TRP A 857 -20.63 -18.79 -26.65
N GLN A 858 -21.91 -18.87 -26.98
CA GLN A 858 -22.63 -20.14 -26.88
C GLN A 858 -22.07 -21.19 -27.83
N ALA A 859 -21.66 -20.81 -29.04
CA ALA A 859 -21.02 -21.72 -29.98
C ALA A 859 -19.69 -22.26 -29.45
N VAL A 860 -18.88 -21.41 -28.82
CA VAL A 860 -17.65 -21.81 -28.10
C VAL A 860 -17.98 -22.84 -27.02
N GLU A 861 -18.95 -22.56 -26.15
CA GLU A 861 -19.33 -23.45 -25.05
C GLU A 861 -19.85 -24.82 -25.55
N TYR A 862 -20.65 -24.84 -26.62
CA TYR A 862 -21.15 -26.09 -27.20
C TYR A 862 -19.98 -27.00 -27.62
N ILE A 863 -18.92 -26.41 -28.19
CA ILE A 863 -17.75 -27.16 -28.63
C ILE A 863 -16.84 -27.54 -27.45
N THR A 864 -16.47 -26.58 -26.60
CA THR A 864 -15.44 -26.76 -25.56
C THR A 864 -15.95 -27.42 -24.28
N ALA A 865 -17.24 -27.31 -23.99
CA ALA A 865 -17.86 -27.96 -22.83
C ALA A 865 -18.76 -29.11 -23.26
N GLN A 866 -19.89 -28.85 -23.91
CA GLN A 866 -20.96 -29.86 -24.05
C GLN A 866 -20.55 -31.05 -24.93
N ASN A 867 -20.02 -30.80 -26.14
CA ASN A 867 -19.63 -31.84 -27.08
C ASN A 867 -18.39 -32.60 -26.58
N LEU A 868 -17.43 -31.88 -25.98
CA LEU A 868 -16.23 -32.48 -25.37
C LEU A 868 -16.60 -33.41 -24.20
N GLU A 869 -17.44 -32.93 -23.30
CA GLU A 869 -17.93 -33.67 -22.13
C GLU A 869 -18.73 -34.91 -22.56
N ARG A 870 -19.65 -34.79 -23.51
CA ARG A 870 -20.41 -35.95 -24.03
C ARG A 870 -19.49 -37.00 -24.64
N ARG A 871 -18.50 -36.60 -25.45
CA ARG A 871 -17.51 -37.52 -26.01
C ARG A 871 -16.70 -38.24 -24.92
N ALA A 872 -16.26 -37.51 -23.89
CA ALA A 872 -15.50 -38.09 -22.79
C ALA A 872 -16.35 -39.09 -21.96
N LEU A 873 -17.61 -38.76 -21.69
CA LEU A 873 -18.51 -39.57 -20.87
C LEU A 873 -19.10 -40.77 -21.61
N ALA A 874 -19.16 -40.74 -22.94
CA ALA A 874 -19.65 -41.85 -23.77
C ALA A 874 -18.90 -43.17 -23.48
N GLY A 875 -17.57 -43.08 -23.30
CA GLY A 875 -16.72 -44.26 -23.01
C GLY A 875 -17.03 -44.96 -21.68
N PHE A 876 -17.77 -44.31 -20.78
CA PHE A 876 -18.11 -44.82 -19.45
C PHE A 876 -19.59 -45.19 -19.28
N ASN A 877 -20.42 -45.05 -20.32
CA ASN A 877 -21.88 -45.13 -20.20
C ASN A 877 -22.39 -44.18 -19.10
N ALA A 878 -21.94 -42.93 -19.16
CA ALA A 878 -22.18 -41.89 -18.16
C ALA A 878 -22.72 -40.59 -18.77
N ILE A 879 -23.23 -40.63 -20.00
CA ILE A 879 -23.84 -39.48 -20.66
C ILE A 879 -25.08 -39.07 -19.86
N THR A 880 -25.13 -37.83 -19.39
CA THR A 880 -26.26 -37.37 -18.56
C THR A 880 -27.41 -36.85 -19.40
N VAL A 881 -27.17 -36.41 -20.65
CA VAL A 881 -28.20 -35.83 -21.52
C VAL A 881 -27.97 -36.20 -23.00
N VAL A 882 -29.03 -36.70 -23.63
CA VAL A 882 -29.21 -36.74 -25.08
C VAL A 882 -30.02 -35.49 -25.43
N PRO A 883 -29.46 -34.51 -26.16
CA PRO A 883 -30.13 -33.23 -26.35
C PRO A 883 -31.40 -33.38 -27.21
N GLY A 884 -32.50 -32.75 -26.79
CA GLY A 884 -33.77 -32.77 -27.54
C GLY A 884 -33.67 -32.20 -28.97
N ALA A 885 -32.68 -31.36 -29.25
CA ALA A 885 -32.42 -30.82 -30.59
C ALA A 885 -31.82 -31.86 -31.56
N VAL A 886 -31.14 -32.89 -31.06
CA VAL A 886 -30.52 -33.94 -31.89
C VAL A 886 -30.31 -35.22 -31.09
N GLY A 887 -31.36 -36.01 -31.01
CA GLY A 887 -31.35 -37.29 -30.30
C GLY A 887 -32.16 -38.34 -31.03
N ALA A 888 -31.71 -39.59 -30.91
CA ALA A 888 -32.46 -40.75 -31.36
C ALA A 888 -32.60 -41.77 -30.22
N TRP A 889 -33.74 -42.44 -30.16
CA TRP A 889 -34.10 -43.39 -29.13
C TRP A 889 -34.70 -44.65 -29.75
N ARG A 890 -34.34 -45.82 -29.21
CA ARG A 890 -35.02 -47.06 -29.54
C ARG A 890 -36.41 -47.02 -28.93
N ARG A 891 -37.46 -47.34 -29.70
CA ARG A 891 -38.84 -47.37 -29.20
C ARG A 891 -38.97 -48.22 -27.93
N ALA A 892 -38.42 -49.43 -27.95
CA ALA A 892 -38.44 -50.33 -26.78
C ALA A 892 -37.82 -49.70 -25.51
N ALA A 893 -36.81 -48.84 -25.66
CA ALA A 893 -36.21 -48.14 -24.53
C ALA A 893 -37.10 -47.02 -23.98
N LEU A 894 -37.82 -46.30 -24.86
CA LEU A 894 -38.83 -45.31 -24.46
C LEU A 894 -40.01 -45.97 -23.73
N ASP A 895 -40.51 -47.09 -24.27
CA ASP A 895 -41.63 -47.83 -23.69
C ASP A 895 -41.27 -48.37 -22.29
N ALA A 896 -40.03 -48.85 -22.11
CA ALA A 896 -39.53 -49.38 -20.84
C ALA A 896 -39.51 -48.33 -19.70
N VAL A 897 -39.49 -47.04 -20.02
CA VAL A 897 -39.45 -45.95 -19.03
C VAL A 897 -40.73 -45.10 -19.02
N GLY A 898 -41.72 -45.44 -19.84
CA GLY A 898 -43.01 -44.76 -19.90
C GLY A 898 -43.02 -43.46 -20.71
N GLY A 899 -42.09 -43.29 -21.66
CA GLY A 899 -42.00 -42.09 -22.50
C GLY A 899 -41.26 -40.92 -21.85
N TYR A 900 -41.55 -39.70 -22.30
CA TYR A 900 -40.91 -38.46 -21.84
C TYR A 900 -41.45 -38.02 -20.46
N PRO A 901 -40.58 -37.77 -19.46
CA PRO A 901 -41.02 -37.29 -18.14
C PRO A 901 -41.64 -35.89 -18.19
N GLU A 902 -42.78 -35.70 -17.53
CA GLU A 902 -43.51 -34.41 -17.49
C GLU A 902 -43.29 -33.61 -16.19
N ASP A 903 -42.58 -34.16 -15.20
CA ASP A 903 -42.36 -33.55 -13.87
C ASP A 903 -41.06 -32.75 -13.75
N THR A 904 -40.28 -32.63 -14.83
CA THR A 904 -39.01 -31.88 -14.90
C THR A 904 -38.98 -30.93 -16.10
N LEU A 905 -38.19 -29.86 -15.99
CA LEU A 905 -38.01 -28.85 -17.06
C LEU A 905 -36.99 -29.25 -18.13
N ALA A 906 -36.19 -30.27 -17.86
CA ALA A 906 -35.20 -30.85 -18.78
C ALA A 906 -35.61 -32.31 -19.05
N GLU A 907 -36.70 -32.47 -19.80
CA GLU A 907 -37.31 -33.76 -20.09
C GLU A 907 -36.34 -34.74 -20.76
N ASP A 908 -35.44 -34.21 -21.57
CA ASP A 908 -34.42 -34.93 -22.32
C ASP A 908 -33.32 -35.50 -21.41
N GLN A 909 -32.87 -34.71 -20.43
CA GLN A 909 -31.92 -35.15 -19.41
C GLN A 909 -32.54 -36.21 -18.49
N ASP A 910 -33.78 -35.99 -18.04
CA ASP A 910 -34.49 -36.95 -17.19
C ASP A 910 -34.70 -38.29 -17.90
N LEU A 911 -35.16 -38.24 -19.15
CA LEU A 911 -35.32 -39.42 -20.00
C LEU A 911 -34.01 -40.18 -20.21
N THR A 912 -32.91 -39.46 -20.46
CA THR A 912 -31.58 -40.06 -20.66
C THR A 912 -31.11 -40.83 -19.42
N ILE A 913 -31.35 -40.28 -18.23
CA ILE A 913 -31.01 -40.93 -16.96
C ILE A 913 -31.93 -42.13 -16.72
N ALA A 914 -33.23 -42.00 -16.99
CA ALA A 914 -34.21 -43.07 -16.82
C ALA A 914 -33.91 -44.29 -17.72
N ILE A 915 -33.56 -44.05 -18.99
CA ILE A 915 -33.20 -45.11 -19.96
C ILE A 915 -31.96 -45.88 -19.49
N GLN A 916 -30.92 -45.19 -19.03
CA GLN A 916 -29.74 -45.85 -18.49
C GLN A 916 -30.03 -46.62 -17.21
N ARG A 917 -30.90 -46.09 -16.33
CA ARG A 917 -31.34 -46.79 -15.13
C ARG A 917 -32.12 -48.07 -15.45
N ALA A 918 -32.85 -48.10 -16.56
CA ALA A 918 -33.51 -49.29 -17.08
C ALA A 918 -32.55 -50.31 -17.74
N GLY A 919 -31.23 -50.06 -17.73
CA GLY A 919 -30.20 -50.98 -18.20
C GLY A 919 -29.72 -50.75 -19.64
N TRP A 920 -30.29 -49.77 -20.35
CA TRP A 920 -29.88 -49.43 -21.71
C TRP A 920 -28.58 -48.61 -21.74
N ARG A 921 -27.86 -48.70 -22.85
CA ARG A 921 -26.66 -47.89 -23.10
C ARG A 921 -26.99 -46.65 -23.92
N VAL A 922 -26.24 -45.58 -23.67
CA VAL A 922 -26.33 -44.32 -24.41
C VAL A 922 -24.98 -44.04 -25.06
N THR A 923 -24.98 -43.70 -26.34
CA THR A 923 -23.77 -43.35 -27.09
C THR A 923 -23.86 -41.95 -27.70
N TYR A 924 -22.79 -41.50 -28.33
CA TYR A 924 -22.67 -40.17 -28.95
C TYR A 924 -22.05 -40.28 -30.35
N ASP A 925 -22.70 -39.68 -31.35
CA ASP A 925 -22.17 -39.55 -32.70
C ASP A 925 -21.80 -38.08 -32.98
N PRO A 926 -20.50 -37.74 -33.07
CA PRO A 926 -20.07 -36.37 -33.33
C PRO A 926 -20.30 -35.89 -34.77
N ASP A 927 -20.61 -36.80 -35.70
CA ASP A 927 -20.89 -36.49 -37.10
C ASP A 927 -22.40 -36.38 -37.38
N ALA A 928 -23.26 -36.76 -36.43
CA ALA A 928 -24.70 -36.49 -36.49
C ALA A 928 -24.97 -35.03 -36.07
N VAL A 929 -24.80 -34.08 -36.99
CA VAL A 929 -24.81 -32.64 -36.69
C VAL A 929 -26.20 -32.04 -36.86
N ALA A 930 -26.57 -31.15 -35.95
CA ALA A 930 -27.79 -30.34 -36.04
C ALA A 930 -27.50 -28.88 -35.73
N TRP A 931 -27.98 -27.97 -36.58
CA TRP A 931 -27.80 -26.53 -36.45
C TRP A 931 -29.01 -25.92 -35.75
N THR A 932 -28.82 -25.40 -34.54
CA THR A 932 -29.88 -24.82 -33.71
C THR A 932 -29.69 -23.30 -33.55
N GLU A 933 -30.78 -22.60 -33.22
CA GLU A 933 -30.79 -21.17 -32.98
C GLU A 933 -30.42 -20.85 -31.50
N ALA A 934 -29.29 -20.15 -31.30
CA ALA A 934 -28.88 -19.63 -30.01
C ALA A 934 -29.56 -18.28 -29.71
N PRO A 935 -29.84 -17.94 -28.44
CA PRO A 935 -30.34 -16.63 -28.07
C PRO A 935 -29.42 -15.48 -28.48
N GLU A 936 -29.98 -14.44 -29.11
CA GLU A 936 -29.23 -13.27 -29.59
C GLU A 936 -28.99 -12.20 -28.51
N SER A 937 -29.53 -12.35 -27.29
CA SER A 937 -29.31 -11.41 -26.18
C SER A 937 -28.97 -12.11 -24.87
N PHE A 938 -28.22 -11.42 -23.99
CA PHE A 938 -27.88 -11.95 -22.66
C PHE A 938 -29.13 -12.28 -21.83
N ARG A 939 -30.21 -11.49 -21.94
CA ARG A 939 -31.47 -11.75 -21.22
C ARG A 939 -32.13 -13.05 -21.69
N ALA A 940 -32.16 -13.29 -23.00
CA ALA A 940 -32.71 -14.52 -23.56
C ALA A 940 -31.82 -15.73 -23.25
N LEU A 941 -30.49 -15.57 -23.32
CA LEU A 941 -29.53 -16.59 -22.88
C LEU A 941 -29.73 -16.95 -21.39
N ALA A 942 -29.87 -15.94 -20.52
CA ALA A 942 -30.08 -16.15 -19.09
C ALA A 942 -31.36 -16.94 -18.81
N LYS A 943 -32.46 -16.66 -19.52
CA LYS A 943 -33.71 -17.43 -19.43
C LYS A 943 -33.49 -18.89 -19.84
N GLN A 944 -32.84 -19.12 -20.99
CA GLN A 944 -32.54 -20.48 -21.46
C GLN A 944 -31.71 -21.25 -20.42
N ARG A 945 -30.63 -20.65 -19.93
CA ARG A 945 -29.69 -21.29 -19.01
C ARG A 945 -30.27 -21.51 -17.62
N TYR A 946 -31.13 -20.61 -17.16
CA TYR A 946 -31.91 -20.81 -15.93
C TYR A 946 -32.79 -22.06 -16.01
N ARG A 947 -33.48 -22.29 -17.13
CA ARG A 947 -34.27 -23.53 -17.29
C ARG A 947 -33.39 -24.77 -17.27
N TRP A 948 -32.26 -24.74 -17.96
CA TRP A 948 -31.33 -25.87 -18.00
C TRP A 948 -30.76 -26.15 -16.61
N ALA A 949 -30.24 -25.14 -15.92
CA ALA A 949 -29.69 -25.30 -14.57
C ALA A 949 -30.73 -25.83 -13.58
N PHE A 950 -31.97 -25.31 -13.63
CA PHE A 950 -33.05 -25.78 -12.77
C PHE A 950 -33.50 -27.20 -13.13
N GLY A 951 -33.67 -27.51 -14.42
CA GLY A 951 -34.02 -28.83 -14.91
C GLY A 951 -32.96 -29.88 -14.57
N THR A 952 -31.67 -29.55 -14.72
CA THR A 952 -30.56 -30.38 -14.26
C THR A 952 -30.66 -30.64 -12.76
N LEU A 953 -30.88 -29.60 -11.94
CA LEU A 953 -31.02 -29.76 -10.49
C LEU A 953 -32.22 -30.67 -10.13
N GLN A 954 -33.34 -30.57 -10.85
CA GLN A 954 -34.48 -31.47 -10.70
C GLN A 954 -34.12 -32.92 -11.03
N CYS A 955 -33.44 -33.16 -12.15
CA CYS A 955 -33.01 -34.49 -12.59
C CYS A 955 -32.05 -35.12 -11.57
N LEU A 956 -31.01 -34.38 -11.17
CA LEU A 956 -30.02 -34.83 -10.19
C LEU A 956 -30.67 -35.17 -8.84
N TRP A 957 -31.66 -34.39 -8.40
CA TRP A 957 -32.41 -34.67 -7.19
C TRP A 957 -33.33 -35.87 -7.33
N LYS A 958 -34.12 -35.95 -8.41
CA LYS A 958 -35.06 -37.06 -8.69
C LYS A 958 -34.32 -38.40 -8.71
N HIS A 959 -33.15 -38.44 -9.33
CA HIS A 959 -32.36 -39.65 -9.58
C HIS A 959 -31.28 -39.95 -8.54
N ARG A 960 -31.22 -39.22 -7.41
CA ARG A 960 -30.23 -39.43 -6.33
C ARG A 960 -30.20 -40.85 -5.74
N GLY A 961 -31.25 -41.65 -5.96
CA GLY A 961 -31.30 -43.06 -5.54
C GLY A 961 -30.31 -43.97 -6.27
N LEU A 962 -29.80 -43.56 -7.45
CA LEU A 962 -28.82 -44.32 -8.24
C LEU A 962 -27.50 -44.58 -7.51
N TYR A 963 -27.16 -43.82 -6.46
CA TYR A 963 -25.98 -44.12 -5.63
C TYR A 963 -26.12 -45.44 -4.85
N ARG A 964 -27.36 -45.89 -4.62
CA ARG A 964 -27.67 -47.16 -3.94
C ARG A 964 -27.97 -48.28 -4.94
N ASP A 965 -28.63 -47.93 -6.03
CA ASP A 965 -29.08 -48.81 -7.10
C ASP A 965 -27.98 -48.97 -8.17
N LYS A 966 -27.23 -50.08 -8.13
CA LYS A 966 -26.04 -50.32 -8.99
C LYS A 966 -26.39 -50.61 -10.47
N SER A 967 -27.64 -50.40 -10.90
CA SER A 967 -28.14 -50.66 -12.26
C SER A 967 -27.38 -49.90 -13.35
N ALA A 968 -26.96 -48.66 -13.10
CA ALA A 968 -26.19 -47.83 -14.04
C ALA A 968 -24.89 -47.29 -13.42
N ARG A 969 -23.89 -48.16 -13.25
CA ARG A 969 -22.63 -47.83 -12.53
C ARG A 969 -21.88 -46.61 -13.10
N GLY A 970 -21.77 -46.48 -14.42
CA GLY A 970 -21.08 -45.34 -15.04
C GLY A 970 -21.74 -44.01 -14.70
N LEU A 971 -23.07 -43.95 -14.85
CA LEU A 971 -23.87 -42.79 -14.49
C LEU A 971 -23.82 -42.49 -12.98
N ALA A 972 -23.91 -43.50 -12.13
CA ALA A 972 -23.92 -43.33 -10.67
C ALA A 972 -22.58 -42.84 -10.10
N TRP A 973 -21.44 -43.31 -10.64
CA TRP A 973 -20.11 -42.99 -10.10
C TRP A 973 -19.35 -41.91 -10.85
N ILE A 974 -19.73 -41.61 -12.09
CA ILE A 974 -19.07 -40.61 -12.94
C ILE A 974 -20.05 -39.51 -13.33
N GLY A 975 -21.15 -39.86 -13.99
CA GLY A 975 -22.07 -38.89 -14.60
C GLY A 975 -22.79 -37.96 -13.61
N LEU A 976 -23.45 -38.52 -12.57
CA LEU A 976 -24.15 -37.72 -11.56
C LEU A 976 -23.19 -36.97 -10.62
N PRO A 977 -22.11 -37.59 -10.07
CA PRO A 977 -21.17 -36.86 -9.22
C PRO A 977 -20.52 -35.68 -9.91
N GLN A 978 -20.08 -35.84 -11.16
CA GLN A 978 -19.44 -34.75 -11.88
C GLN A 978 -20.43 -33.61 -12.20
N ALA A 979 -21.70 -33.94 -12.49
CA ALA A 979 -22.73 -32.92 -12.69
C ALA A 979 -23.05 -32.16 -11.39
N TRP A 980 -23.18 -32.85 -10.26
CA TRP A 980 -23.32 -32.22 -8.94
C TRP A 980 -22.14 -31.29 -8.62
N VAL A 981 -20.91 -31.79 -8.77
CA VAL A 981 -19.70 -31.05 -8.41
C VAL A 981 -19.50 -29.86 -9.35
N PHE A 982 -19.50 -30.06 -10.66
CA PHE A 982 -19.06 -29.03 -11.60
C PHE A 982 -20.16 -28.15 -12.20
N GLN A 983 -21.40 -28.64 -12.29
CA GLN A 983 -22.52 -27.85 -12.82
C GLN A 983 -23.28 -27.11 -11.70
N ILE A 984 -23.31 -27.66 -10.48
CA ILE A 984 -24.04 -27.08 -9.34
C ILE A 984 -23.08 -26.46 -8.31
N VAL A 985 -22.29 -27.29 -7.60
CA VAL A 985 -21.49 -26.82 -6.44
C VAL A 985 -20.41 -25.83 -6.86
N PHE A 986 -19.64 -26.14 -7.90
CA PHE A 986 -18.56 -25.29 -8.38
C PHE A 986 -19.09 -23.93 -8.85
N ALA A 987 -20.20 -23.92 -9.59
CA ALA A 987 -20.84 -22.69 -10.05
C ALA A 987 -21.41 -21.85 -8.88
N ALA A 988 -21.87 -22.50 -7.80
CA ALA A 988 -22.35 -21.81 -6.60
C ALA A 988 -21.21 -21.16 -5.78
N ILE A 989 -20.04 -21.79 -5.72
CA ILE A 989 -18.86 -21.29 -4.97
C ILE A 989 -18.08 -20.25 -5.77
N SER A 990 -18.08 -20.34 -7.11
CA SER A 990 -17.24 -19.51 -7.96
C SER A 990 -17.37 -17.98 -7.77
N PRO A 991 -18.54 -17.39 -7.46
CA PRO A 991 -18.63 -15.97 -7.12
C PRO A 991 -17.72 -15.56 -5.94
N LEU A 992 -17.50 -16.45 -4.97
CA LEU A 992 -16.60 -16.20 -3.85
C LEU A 992 -15.13 -16.14 -4.29
N ILE A 993 -14.76 -16.94 -5.31
CA ILE A 993 -13.42 -16.93 -5.91
C ILE A 993 -13.18 -15.58 -6.61
N ASP A 994 -14.15 -15.13 -7.41
CA ASP A 994 -14.06 -13.84 -8.11
C ASP A 994 -14.05 -12.66 -7.13
N LEU A 995 -14.88 -12.70 -6.08
CA LEU A 995 -14.87 -11.69 -5.02
C LEU A 995 -13.51 -11.65 -4.31
N ALA A 996 -12.95 -12.81 -3.95
CA ALA A 996 -11.63 -12.87 -3.31
C ALA A 996 -10.52 -12.35 -4.22
N LEU A 997 -10.58 -12.60 -5.52
CA LEU A 997 -9.64 -12.03 -6.49
C LEU A 997 -9.75 -10.49 -6.53
N VAL A 998 -10.96 -9.94 -6.60
CA VAL A 998 -11.18 -8.48 -6.59
C VAL A 998 -10.68 -7.87 -5.28
N SER A 999 -10.99 -8.50 -4.14
CA SER A 999 -10.48 -8.08 -2.83
C SER A 999 -8.95 -8.15 -2.74
N ALA A 1000 -8.33 -9.20 -3.29
CA ALA A 1000 -6.88 -9.33 -3.33
C ALA A 1000 -6.21 -8.27 -4.20
N ILE A 1001 -6.81 -7.93 -5.36
CA ILE A 1001 -6.35 -6.84 -6.22
C ILE A 1001 -6.43 -5.51 -5.47
N PHE A 1002 -7.56 -5.22 -4.82
CA PHE A 1002 -7.74 -3.99 -4.04
C PHE A 1002 -6.75 -3.93 -2.86
N ALA A 1003 -6.62 -5.01 -2.08
CA ALA A 1003 -5.66 -5.10 -0.97
C ALA A 1003 -4.22 -4.92 -1.45
N THR A 1004 -3.88 -5.46 -2.62
CA THR A 1004 -2.54 -5.28 -3.21
C THR A 1004 -2.33 -3.84 -3.66
N ALA A 1005 -3.34 -3.18 -4.24
CA ALA A 1005 -3.27 -1.77 -4.59
C ALA A 1005 -3.08 -0.88 -3.35
N VAL A 1006 -3.79 -1.18 -2.25
CA VAL A 1006 -3.60 -0.52 -0.96
C VAL A 1006 -2.19 -0.76 -0.42
N ARG A 1007 -1.68 -2.00 -0.44
CA ARG A 1007 -0.30 -2.30 -0.05
C ARG A 1007 0.72 -1.55 -0.88
N ILE A 1008 0.57 -1.50 -2.21
CA ILE A 1008 1.46 -0.72 -3.09
C ILE A 1008 1.42 0.77 -2.72
N ALA A 1009 0.24 1.31 -2.41
CA ALA A 1009 0.11 2.71 -1.99
C ALA A 1009 0.77 2.97 -0.63
N GLN A 1010 0.71 2.03 0.30
CA GLN A 1010 1.28 2.15 1.65
C GLN A 1010 2.78 1.87 1.73
N HIS A 1011 3.28 0.90 0.95
CA HIS A 1011 4.62 0.30 1.09
C HIS A 1011 5.54 0.53 -0.13
N GLY A 1012 5.00 1.10 -1.21
CA GLY A 1012 5.69 1.21 -2.48
C GLY A 1012 5.76 -0.12 -3.26
N TRP A 1013 6.22 -0.02 -4.50
CA TRP A 1013 6.24 -1.13 -5.45
C TRP A 1013 7.31 -2.19 -5.13
N GLU A 1014 8.48 -1.79 -4.61
CA GLU A 1014 9.59 -2.72 -4.39
C GLU A 1014 9.28 -3.81 -3.36
N GLN A 1015 8.55 -3.49 -2.28
CA GLN A 1015 8.14 -4.48 -1.28
C GLN A 1015 7.08 -5.46 -1.79
N THR A 1016 6.22 -5.04 -2.74
CA THR A 1016 5.05 -5.83 -3.19
C THR A 1016 5.24 -6.57 -4.53
N ARG A 1017 6.33 -6.28 -5.26
CA ARG A 1017 6.60 -6.84 -6.60
C ARG A 1017 6.65 -8.39 -6.64
N GLY A 1018 7.09 -9.03 -5.55
CA GLY A 1018 7.23 -10.48 -5.47
C GLY A 1018 5.90 -11.22 -5.53
N ASP A 1019 4.91 -10.72 -4.78
CA ASP A 1019 3.57 -11.29 -4.72
C ASP A 1019 2.84 -11.15 -6.05
N VAL A 1020 2.92 -9.96 -6.65
CA VAL A 1020 2.29 -9.67 -7.95
C VAL A 1020 2.89 -10.56 -9.04
N GLY A 1021 4.21 -10.75 -9.05
CA GLY A 1021 4.89 -11.65 -9.98
C GLY A 1021 4.40 -13.09 -9.85
N THR A 1022 4.26 -13.59 -8.63
CA THR A 1022 3.77 -14.95 -8.35
C THR A 1022 2.32 -15.11 -8.82
N MET A 1023 1.45 -14.15 -8.53
CA MET A 1023 0.05 -14.15 -9.01
C MET A 1023 -0.03 -14.15 -10.54
N ALA A 1024 0.82 -13.35 -11.22
CA ALA A 1024 0.89 -13.30 -12.67
C ALA A 1024 1.31 -14.64 -13.28
N ILE A 1025 2.30 -15.32 -12.70
CA ILE A 1025 2.75 -16.65 -13.15
C ILE A 1025 1.60 -17.66 -13.07
N TYR A 1026 0.90 -17.72 -11.93
CA TYR A 1026 -0.26 -18.62 -11.77
C TYR A 1026 -1.38 -18.30 -12.76
N TRP A 1027 -1.66 -17.02 -13.00
CA TRP A 1027 -2.68 -16.60 -13.96
C TRP A 1027 -2.33 -16.99 -15.39
N VAL A 1028 -1.08 -16.79 -15.81
CA VAL A 1028 -0.59 -17.21 -17.13
C VAL A 1028 -0.68 -18.73 -17.26
N ALA A 1029 -0.18 -19.49 -16.28
CA ALA A 1029 -0.22 -20.95 -16.31
C ALA A 1029 -1.66 -21.48 -16.46
N PHE A 1030 -2.60 -20.96 -15.67
CA PHE A 1030 -4.01 -21.37 -15.73
C PHE A 1030 -4.66 -21.03 -17.08
N THR A 1031 -4.37 -19.84 -17.62
CA THR A 1031 -4.90 -19.40 -18.92
C THR A 1031 -4.33 -20.24 -20.07
N THR A 1032 -3.05 -20.59 -20.02
CA THR A 1032 -2.41 -21.47 -21.01
C THR A 1032 -3.03 -22.86 -21.01
N ILE A 1033 -3.30 -23.44 -19.83
CA ILE A 1033 -3.99 -24.74 -19.73
C ILE A 1033 -5.38 -24.68 -20.36
N ASP A 1034 -6.16 -23.64 -20.03
CA ASP A 1034 -7.53 -23.48 -20.55
C ASP A 1034 -7.56 -23.33 -22.07
N VAL A 1035 -6.70 -22.47 -22.62
CA VAL A 1035 -6.55 -22.30 -24.07
C VAL A 1035 -6.10 -23.62 -24.73
N GLY A 1036 -5.19 -24.37 -24.10
CA GLY A 1036 -4.76 -25.69 -24.56
C GLY A 1036 -5.91 -26.69 -24.64
N CYS A 1037 -6.71 -26.81 -23.57
CA CYS A 1037 -7.91 -27.66 -23.54
C CYS A 1037 -8.95 -27.24 -24.58
N GLY A 1038 -9.22 -25.93 -24.71
CA GLY A 1038 -10.12 -25.39 -25.73
C GLY A 1038 -9.65 -25.70 -27.16
N TRP A 1039 -8.35 -25.61 -27.41
CA TRP A 1039 -7.76 -25.96 -28.71
C TRP A 1039 -7.92 -27.45 -29.04
N VAL A 1040 -7.76 -28.34 -28.05
CA VAL A 1040 -8.05 -29.77 -28.21
C VAL A 1040 -9.51 -29.97 -28.61
N ALA A 1041 -10.46 -29.32 -27.94
CA ALA A 1041 -11.88 -29.42 -28.28
C ALA A 1041 -12.17 -28.95 -29.72
N TYR A 1042 -11.58 -27.83 -30.16
CA TYR A 1042 -11.69 -27.37 -31.55
C TYR A 1042 -11.10 -28.35 -32.57
N ARG A 1043 -10.01 -29.05 -32.23
CA ARG A 1043 -9.42 -30.11 -33.07
C ARG A 1043 -10.28 -31.37 -33.14
N LEU A 1044 -11.10 -31.62 -32.14
CA LEU A 1044 -12.03 -32.77 -32.06
C LEU A 1044 -13.38 -32.50 -32.75
N ASN A 1045 -13.70 -31.23 -33.04
CA ASN A 1045 -14.95 -30.85 -33.70
C ASN A 1045 -14.98 -31.29 -35.19
N SER A 1046 -16.03 -32.01 -35.60
CA SER A 1046 -16.18 -32.62 -36.94
C SER A 1046 -16.18 -31.58 -38.07
N ARG A 1047 -16.85 -30.44 -37.85
CA ARG A 1047 -16.98 -29.34 -38.84
C ARG A 1047 -15.84 -28.32 -38.80
N ARG A 1048 -14.75 -28.58 -38.05
CA ARG A 1048 -13.51 -27.77 -37.97
C ARG A 1048 -13.69 -26.27 -37.65
N ILE A 1049 -14.82 -25.87 -37.06
CA ILE A 1049 -15.04 -24.49 -36.60
C ILE A 1049 -14.07 -24.15 -35.47
N ARG A 1050 -13.42 -22.98 -35.57
CA ARG A 1050 -12.47 -22.47 -34.58
C ARG A 1050 -12.77 -21.02 -34.27
N TYR A 1051 -12.48 -20.61 -33.04
CA TYR A 1051 -12.58 -19.23 -32.60
C TYR A 1051 -11.23 -18.73 -32.07
N PRO A 1052 -10.99 -17.41 -32.08
CA PRO A 1052 -9.80 -16.82 -31.48
C PRO A 1052 -9.68 -17.20 -30.00
N ALA A 1053 -8.45 -17.45 -29.53
CA ALA A 1053 -8.18 -17.75 -28.12
C ALA A 1053 -8.68 -16.64 -27.18
N LEU A 1054 -8.62 -15.38 -27.61
CA LEU A 1054 -9.16 -14.26 -26.85
C LEU A 1054 -10.65 -14.40 -26.58
N LEU A 1055 -11.43 -14.98 -27.51
CA LEU A 1055 -12.87 -15.18 -27.32
C LEU A 1055 -13.15 -16.19 -26.19
N LEU A 1056 -12.32 -17.24 -26.07
CA LEU A 1056 -12.36 -18.20 -24.97
C LEU A 1056 -12.04 -17.52 -23.62
N VAL A 1057 -10.95 -16.76 -23.57
CA VAL A 1057 -10.51 -16.09 -22.34
C VAL A 1057 -11.54 -15.04 -21.90
N ALA A 1058 -12.10 -14.27 -22.85
CA ALA A 1058 -13.08 -13.22 -22.58
C ALA A 1058 -14.39 -13.74 -21.95
N GLN A 1059 -14.75 -15.02 -22.16
CA GLN A 1059 -15.94 -15.61 -21.52
C GLN A 1059 -15.87 -15.56 -19.99
N ARG A 1060 -14.66 -15.54 -19.41
CA ARG A 1060 -14.44 -15.58 -17.96
C ARG A 1060 -14.89 -14.30 -17.23
N PHE A 1061 -15.07 -13.19 -17.95
CA PHE A 1061 -15.38 -11.87 -17.36
C PHE A 1061 -16.86 -11.46 -17.46
N VAL A 1062 -17.62 -12.05 -18.39
CA VAL A 1062 -19.05 -11.71 -18.56
C VAL A 1062 -19.93 -12.96 -18.60
N TYR A 1063 -19.62 -13.90 -19.50
CA TYR A 1063 -20.44 -15.10 -19.71
C TYR A 1063 -20.52 -15.94 -18.43
N ARG A 1064 -19.39 -16.08 -17.75
CA ARG A 1064 -19.23 -16.88 -16.55
C ARG A 1064 -20.03 -16.33 -15.36
N GLN A 1065 -20.02 -15.02 -15.15
CA GLN A 1065 -20.78 -14.33 -14.10
C GLN A 1065 -22.29 -14.48 -14.32
N LEU A 1066 -22.73 -14.44 -15.58
CA LEU A 1066 -24.11 -14.76 -15.93
C LEU A 1066 -24.48 -16.20 -15.54
N MET A 1067 -23.59 -17.17 -15.77
CA MET A 1067 -23.82 -18.57 -15.41
C MET A 1067 -23.90 -18.77 -13.90
N TYR A 1068 -23.09 -18.06 -13.12
CA TYR A 1068 -23.16 -18.11 -11.65
C TYR A 1068 -24.53 -17.64 -11.14
N TRP A 1069 -24.97 -16.48 -11.62
CA TRP A 1069 -26.27 -15.94 -11.25
C TRP A 1069 -27.40 -16.90 -11.62
N VAL A 1070 -27.33 -17.51 -12.81
CA VAL A 1070 -28.29 -18.51 -13.28
C VAL A 1070 -28.38 -19.69 -12.31
N VAL A 1071 -27.25 -20.28 -11.91
CA VAL A 1071 -27.23 -21.45 -11.01
C VAL A 1071 -27.68 -21.08 -9.61
N LEU A 1072 -27.22 -19.95 -9.05
CA LEU A 1072 -27.67 -19.47 -7.74
C LEU A 1072 -29.18 -19.21 -7.73
N ARG A 1073 -29.72 -18.65 -8.81
CA ARG A 1073 -31.16 -18.46 -8.98
C ARG A 1073 -31.91 -19.79 -9.05
N ALA A 1074 -31.37 -20.79 -9.76
CA ALA A 1074 -31.96 -22.13 -9.83
C ALA A 1074 -32.00 -22.81 -8.45
N ILE A 1075 -30.90 -22.75 -7.69
CA ILE A 1075 -30.82 -23.25 -6.31
C ILE A 1075 -31.84 -22.52 -5.42
N SER A 1076 -31.91 -21.20 -5.51
CA SER A 1076 -32.87 -20.40 -4.74
C SER A 1076 -34.32 -20.78 -5.06
N SER A 1077 -34.66 -21.01 -6.33
CA SER A 1077 -36.00 -21.44 -6.73
C SER A 1077 -36.34 -22.85 -6.25
N ALA A 1078 -35.36 -23.76 -6.22
CA ALA A 1078 -35.55 -25.12 -5.70
C ALA A 1078 -35.75 -25.13 -4.17
N LEU A 1079 -34.99 -24.31 -3.44
CA LEU A 1079 -35.18 -24.09 -2.01
C LEU A 1079 -36.48 -23.33 -1.71
N GLY A 1080 -36.90 -22.41 -2.57
CA GLY A 1080 -38.17 -21.69 -2.45
C GLY A 1080 -39.41 -22.53 -2.76
N GLY A 1081 -39.23 -23.65 -3.47
CA GLY A 1081 -40.31 -24.54 -3.89
C GLY A 1081 -41.24 -23.96 -4.95
N TRP A 1082 -40.73 -23.07 -5.79
CA TRP A 1082 -41.54 -22.34 -6.79
C TRP A 1082 -41.87 -23.20 -8.00
N PHE A 1083 -43.03 -22.95 -8.61
CA PHE A 1083 -43.34 -23.47 -9.94
C PHE A 1083 -42.55 -22.68 -10.99
N VAL A 1084 -41.82 -23.39 -11.86
CA VAL A 1084 -41.05 -22.80 -12.95
C VAL A 1084 -41.57 -23.38 -14.25
N GLY A 1085 -42.17 -22.53 -15.09
CA GLY A 1085 -42.69 -22.93 -16.41
C GLY A 1085 -41.63 -22.88 -17.52
N TRP A 1086 -41.94 -23.51 -18.66
CA TRP A 1086 -41.03 -23.64 -19.80
C TRP A 1086 -40.66 -22.31 -20.48
N GLY A 1087 -41.53 -21.28 -20.45
CA GLY A 1087 -41.22 -19.89 -20.85
C GLY A 1087 -40.62 -19.69 -22.26
N LYS A 1088 -41.40 -19.15 -23.21
CA LYS A 1088 -41.02 -18.95 -24.62
C LYS A 1088 -39.73 -18.08 -24.78
N LEU A 1089 -38.86 -18.51 -25.70
CA LEU A 1089 -37.74 -17.71 -26.26
C LEU A 1089 -38.19 -17.11 -27.60
N GLU A 1090 -37.84 -15.85 -27.87
CA GLU A 1090 -38.13 -15.19 -29.14
C GLU A 1090 -37.19 -15.72 -30.23
N ARG A 1091 -37.73 -16.10 -31.40
CA ARG A 1091 -36.98 -16.69 -32.53
C ARG A 1091 -36.78 -15.68 -33.64
N THR A 1092 -35.59 -15.65 -34.25
CA THR A 1092 -35.24 -14.74 -35.35
C THR A 1092 -35.26 -15.43 -36.71
N GLY A 1093 -35.19 -16.76 -36.76
CA GLY A 1093 -35.22 -17.53 -38.02
C GLY A 1093 -33.89 -17.49 -38.80
N ARG A 1094 -32.79 -17.03 -38.18
CA ARG A 1094 -31.50 -16.79 -38.85
C ARG A 1094 -30.51 -17.96 -38.71
N VAL A 1095 -30.90 -19.18 -39.07
CA VAL A 1095 -30.02 -20.36 -38.96
C VAL A 1095 -29.23 -20.60 -40.25
N GLY A 1096 -27.90 -20.45 -40.21
CA GLY A 1096 -26.99 -20.75 -41.33
C GLY A 1096 -26.22 -22.07 -41.16
N THR A 1097 -26.17 -22.91 -42.20
CA THR A 1097 -25.35 -24.14 -42.22
C THR A 1097 -23.93 -23.85 -42.70
N ALA A 1098 -22.99 -24.80 -42.53
CA ALA A 1098 -21.56 -24.61 -42.87
C ALA A 1098 -21.28 -24.14 -44.32
N GLY A 1099 -22.20 -24.35 -45.27
CA GLY A 1099 -22.07 -23.88 -46.66
C GLY A 1099 -22.31 -22.38 -46.86
N ALA A 1100 -22.98 -21.69 -45.93
CA ALA A 1100 -23.21 -20.24 -45.99
C ALA A 1100 -22.13 -19.41 -45.27
N ALA A 1101 -21.34 -20.04 -44.40
CA ALA A 1101 -20.34 -19.38 -43.56
C ALA A 1101 -18.98 -19.15 -44.24
N ALA A 1102 -18.83 -19.48 -45.52
CA ALA A 1102 -17.61 -19.21 -46.29
C ALA A 1102 -17.59 -17.78 -46.89
N ALA A 1103 -18.61 -16.97 -46.64
CA ALA A 1103 -18.78 -15.61 -47.18
C ALA A 1103 -18.82 -14.48 -46.12
N GLU A 1104 -18.58 -14.79 -44.83
CA GLU A 1104 -18.39 -13.83 -43.73
C GLU A 1104 -17.14 -14.22 -42.91
#